data_AF-A0A943K3E3-F1
#
_entry.id   AF-A0A943K3E3-F1
#
_cell.length_a   1.000
_cell.length_b   1.000
_cell.length_c   1.000
_cell.angle_alpha   90.00
_cell.angle_beta   90.00
_cell.angle_gamma   90.00
#
_symmetry.space_group_name_H-M   'P 1'
#
loop_
_entity.id
_entity.type
_entity.pdbx_description
1 polymer ?
#
loop_
_entity_poly.entity_id
_entity_poly.type
_entity_poly.pdbx_seq_one_letter_code
_entity_poly.pdbx_strand_id
1 'polypeptide(L)'
;MRTNLIQNYIQQIKTHPKQEEPEVKVITPKKVKPNFDINRELANRTFIKPLKGQGHIVKSNIFTAPAIFLKDMIYDAKALHGAVKGEANDHQLGKLNDLGMKLGGLAIASYLYVKKTTPMAKGMEFVGLASFFASMAIWPKLAIQLPAKLIHGVNVMPEYEDSFGRKKPFYQDHQFIPWDLYSDNEINKIGDRLGVPRDIPNRRDFIQEKMRKLALQNNTLWMLTAGVATPVMSALICNKMEPYLLKWQDNRRLKQNEKMINNFSDATQKAKSDRIVNALDNLIELHKDEPITDDLLHKITRTAGLGMDPITSQAMEDDLRTILISENPKYTINRSNIPLIAADLQKKMLKSNVDQAKLNAIIPDTEVLIKHFDEKEFSGKNVAKFSAVEGELSLQDVVDSIDDLIRKNIDNYNKAVEAKGLPLINDLDKELLFRELYSGSVEDGSVAKVIFKSPSAVLDMEAQKTIRKVADIVTDLNARRSVLNKYVYTKFASAPEMGLPNYWNDLANDLPAIFKFTNKELADTRLDREMMYKVFRDKVEKVASNDDEYRRVLSAITSKVAQLDRVAEGGEIPPKYLEHVETTYKGAARSFEALNMKATAEKLIGRNGVPNGSLMATQVSFVNNRLIGVKNSFARLINTLDLYRRVATLKNLDSLNDLSLEVKEELVEHCKTFTMQGHSCDFETKLDFLRNIEPSDEMGELKVKDGKVINQKMGKNKKLTRVEIPNDAEFFKRAMGLVYECPYSDDTRKILESSGLIKMLDEHRHNVAYDIGDSEYFAKKYHVFHDKITHASSERKFWLTGIAPDELMSNVGRSTFNTKKWLKIFGTVGGVLLGVTILSQFFFGRLKTPERTQKKG
;
A
#
# COMPACT_ATOMS: atom_id res chain seq x y z
N MET A 1 -6.93 -27.50 -4.60
CA MET A 1 -6.81 -27.16 -6.04
C MET A 1 -8.11 -26.51 -6.48
N ARG A 2 -8.09 -25.24 -6.92
CA ARG A 2 -9.30 -24.51 -7.32
C ARG A 2 -9.35 -24.43 -8.84
N THR A 3 -10.32 -25.12 -9.42
CA THR A 3 -10.66 -25.18 -10.84
C THR A 3 -11.18 -23.83 -11.32
N ASN A 4 -10.75 -23.41 -12.52
CA ASN A 4 -11.02 -22.09 -13.08
C ASN A 4 -12.35 -22.10 -13.87
N LEU A 5 -13.11 -20.99 -13.84
CA LEU A 5 -14.47 -20.85 -14.41
C LEU A 5 -14.62 -21.30 -15.88
N ILE A 6 -13.52 -21.31 -16.63
CA ILE A 6 -13.47 -21.74 -18.04
C ILE A 6 -13.65 -23.26 -18.17
N GLN A 7 -13.14 -24.06 -17.22
CA GLN A 7 -13.34 -25.52 -17.23
C GLN A 7 -14.80 -25.89 -16.90
N ASN A 8 -15.48 -25.12 -16.04
CA ASN A 8 -16.91 -25.31 -15.77
C ASN A 8 -17.78 -24.92 -16.98
N TYR A 9 -17.43 -23.86 -17.72
CA TYR A 9 -18.16 -23.47 -18.92
C TYR A 9 -18.01 -24.51 -20.05
N ILE A 10 -16.81 -25.08 -20.22
CA ILE A 10 -16.56 -26.14 -21.21
C ILE A 10 -17.22 -27.48 -20.82
N GLN A 11 -17.33 -27.79 -19.53
CA GLN A 11 -18.04 -28.99 -19.06
C GLN A 11 -19.57 -28.84 -19.20
N GLN A 12 -20.14 -27.66 -18.97
CA GLN A 12 -21.58 -27.43 -19.12
C GLN A 12 -22.06 -27.55 -20.57
N ILE A 13 -21.24 -27.17 -21.56
CA ILE A 13 -21.58 -27.32 -23.00
C ILE A 13 -21.61 -28.81 -23.42
N LYS A 14 -20.90 -29.70 -22.71
CA LYS A 14 -20.86 -31.13 -23.02
C LYS A 14 -22.02 -31.95 -22.44
N THR A 15 -22.85 -31.37 -21.57
CA THR A 15 -23.88 -32.09 -20.80
C THR A 15 -25.32 -31.64 -21.08
N HIS A 16 -25.60 -31.00 -22.22
CA HIS A 16 -26.98 -30.81 -22.67
C HIS A 16 -27.35 -31.83 -23.76
N PRO A 17 -28.47 -32.56 -23.61
CA PRO A 17 -28.94 -33.47 -24.63
C PRO A 17 -29.27 -32.69 -25.91
N LYS A 18 -28.87 -33.25 -27.06
CA LYS A 18 -29.21 -32.73 -28.38
C LYS A 18 -30.71 -32.46 -28.46
N GLN A 19 -31.10 -31.21 -28.68
CA GLN A 19 -32.43 -30.93 -29.23
C GLN A 19 -32.41 -31.37 -30.69
N GLU A 20 -33.27 -32.32 -31.02
CA GLU A 20 -33.54 -32.73 -32.39
C GLU A 20 -34.09 -31.55 -33.18
N GLU A 21 -33.38 -31.17 -34.24
CA GLU A 21 -33.93 -30.29 -35.27
C GLU A 21 -35.08 -31.04 -35.97
N PRO A 22 -36.27 -30.44 -36.16
CA PRO A 22 -37.31 -31.07 -36.94
C PRO A 22 -36.83 -31.24 -38.39
N GLU A 23 -36.90 -32.48 -38.91
CA GLU A 23 -36.67 -32.78 -40.32
C GLU A 23 -37.64 -31.98 -41.20
N VAL A 24 -37.22 -30.80 -41.66
CA VAL A 24 -37.87 -30.15 -42.79
C VAL A 24 -37.29 -30.77 -44.05
N LYS A 25 -37.95 -31.83 -44.55
CA LYS A 25 -37.76 -32.32 -45.92
C LYS A 25 -38.00 -31.17 -46.89
N VAL A 26 -36.92 -30.65 -47.48
CA VAL A 26 -37.02 -29.73 -48.63
C VAL A 26 -37.46 -30.56 -49.84
N ILE A 27 -38.77 -30.75 -49.98
CA ILE A 27 -39.38 -31.21 -51.23
C ILE A 27 -39.15 -30.08 -52.24
N THR A 28 -38.34 -30.34 -53.27
CA THR A 28 -38.19 -29.43 -54.41
C THR A 28 -39.40 -29.62 -55.33
N PRO A 29 -40.35 -28.66 -55.42
CA PRO A 29 -41.37 -28.76 -56.44
C PRO A 29 -40.72 -28.36 -57.76
N LYS A 30 -40.60 -29.32 -58.70
CA LYS A 30 -40.34 -29.00 -60.11
C LYS A 30 -41.47 -28.11 -60.62
N LYS A 31 -41.29 -26.79 -60.57
CA LYS A 31 -42.15 -25.86 -61.31
C LYS A 31 -41.88 -26.05 -62.79
N VAL A 32 -42.91 -26.47 -63.52
CA VAL A 32 -42.95 -26.52 -64.98
C VAL A 32 -42.64 -25.12 -65.50
N LYS A 33 -41.68 -25.00 -66.43
CA LYS A 33 -41.37 -23.72 -67.07
C LYS A 33 -42.61 -23.22 -67.83
N PRO A 34 -43.09 -21.99 -67.60
CA PRO A 34 -44.03 -21.36 -68.53
C PRO A 34 -43.28 -21.08 -69.85
N ASN A 35 -43.94 -21.29 -70.97
CA ASN A 35 -43.38 -21.00 -72.29
C ASN A 35 -43.24 -19.47 -72.43
N PHE A 36 -42.04 -18.95 -72.17
CA PHE A 36 -41.72 -17.52 -72.21
C PHE A 36 -41.24 -17.16 -73.61
N ASP A 37 -42.08 -16.49 -74.39
CA ASP A 37 -41.70 -15.95 -75.69
C ASP A 37 -40.93 -14.63 -75.50
N ILE A 38 -39.61 -14.74 -75.55
CA ILE A 38 -38.64 -13.65 -75.37
C ILE A 38 -38.90 -12.50 -76.37
N ASN A 39 -39.44 -12.80 -77.56
CA ASN A 39 -39.66 -11.79 -78.60
C ASN A 39 -40.85 -10.87 -78.27
N ARG A 40 -41.83 -11.36 -77.49
CA ARG A 40 -43.00 -10.58 -77.08
C ARG A 40 -42.71 -9.64 -75.89
N GLU A 41 -41.80 -10.01 -75.00
CA GLU A 41 -41.38 -9.18 -73.84
C GLU A 41 -40.35 -8.09 -74.21
N LEU A 42 -39.47 -8.35 -75.18
CA LEU A 42 -38.51 -7.36 -75.67
C LEU A 42 -39.18 -6.19 -76.42
N ALA A 43 -40.37 -6.40 -76.99
CA ALA A 43 -41.12 -5.36 -77.69
C ALA A 43 -41.75 -4.30 -76.77
N ASN A 44 -41.84 -4.57 -75.45
CA ASN A 44 -42.66 -3.76 -74.52
C ASN A 44 -41.89 -3.09 -73.36
N ARG A 45 -40.55 -3.02 -73.37
CA ARG A 45 -39.80 -2.32 -72.32
C ARG A 45 -39.07 -1.07 -72.83
N THR A 46 -39.65 0.09 -72.57
CA THR A 46 -38.94 1.36 -72.49
C THR A 46 -37.96 1.32 -71.32
N PHE A 47 -36.66 1.39 -71.61
CA PHE A 47 -35.59 1.37 -70.62
C PHE A 47 -35.57 2.67 -69.79
N ILE A 48 -36.20 2.66 -68.62
CA ILE A 48 -35.91 3.66 -67.56
C ILE A 48 -34.60 3.23 -66.89
N LYS A 49 -33.52 4.01 -67.08
CA LYS A 49 -32.25 3.78 -66.38
C LYS A 49 -32.44 3.97 -64.86
N PRO A 50 -31.90 3.09 -64.01
CA PRO A 50 -31.91 3.31 -62.57
C PRO A 50 -31.14 4.59 -62.20
N LEU A 51 -31.60 5.29 -61.17
CA LEU A 51 -30.99 6.54 -60.68
C LEU A 51 -29.53 6.30 -60.26
N LYS A 52 -28.65 7.27 -60.54
CA LYS A 52 -27.23 7.22 -60.13
C LYS A 52 -27.14 7.14 -58.60
N GLY A 53 -26.39 6.16 -58.10
CA GLY A 53 -26.07 6.08 -56.66
C GLY A 53 -25.34 7.34 -56.18
N GLN A 54 -25.77 7.89 -55.03
CA GLN A 54 -25.25 9.15 -54.47
C GLN A 54 -24.09 8.97 -53.48
N GLY A 55 -23.64 7.73 -53.24
CA GLY A 55 -22.51 7.45 -52.34
C GLY A 55 -21.15 7.71 -52.99
N HIS A 56 -20.09 7.76 -52.17
CA HIS A 56 -18.71 7.85 -52.68
C HIS A 56 -17.72 7.09 -51.79
N ILE A 57 -16.58 6.69 -52.38
CA ILE A 57 -15.53 5.96 -51.67
C ILE A 57 -14.70 6.95 -50.84
N VAL A 58 -14.54 6.64 -49.56
CA VAL A 58 -13.77 7.47 -48.63
C VAL A 58 -12.28 7.29 -48.92
N LYS A 59 -11.60 8.39 -49.30
CA LYS A 59 -10.14 8.40 -49.46
C LYS A 59 -9.47 8.41 -48.09
N SER A 60 -9.20 7.22 -47.56
CA SER A 60 -8.49 7.06 -46.29
C SER A 60 -6.99 7.35 -46.45
N ASN A 61 -6.47 8.31 -45.67
CA ASN A 61 -5.03 8.59 -45.62
C ASN A 61 -4.38 7.69 -44.56
N ILE A 62 -3.62 6.69 -45.01
CA ILE A 62 -3.05 5.64 -44.15
C ILE A 62 -2.00 6.22 -43.17
N PHE A 63 -1.34 7.32 -43.56
CA PHE A 63 -0.30 7.97 -42.77
C PHE A 63 -0.83 8.87 -41.64
N THR A 64 -2.12 9.22 -41.65
CA THR A 64 -2.75 9.99 -40.57
C THR A 64 -3.56 9.10 -39.61
N ALA A 65 -3.70 7.80 -39.90
CA ALA A 65 -4.49 6.88 -39.10
C ALA A 65 -4.06 6.77 -37.61
N PRO A 66 -2.76 6.78 -37.26
CA PRO A 66 -2.35 6.77 -35.84
C PRO A 66 -2.73 8.07 -35.12
N ALA A 67 -2.58 9.22 -35.79
CA ALA A 67 -2.89 10.54 -35.23
C ALA A 67 -4.40 10.78 -35.10
N ILE A 68 -5.19 10.31 -36.09
CA ILE A 68 -6.66 10.36 -36.07
C ILE A 68 -7.21 9.44 -34.97
N PHE A 69 -6.65 8.24 -34.81
CA PHE A 69 -7.07 7.32 -33.76
C PHE A 69 -6.76 7.85 -32.35
N LEU A 70 -5.59 8.45 -32.11
CA LEU A 70 -5.28 9.06 -30.81
C LEU A 70 -6.26 10.19 -30.47
N LYS A 71 -6.65 10.99 -31.47
CA LYS A 71 -7.64 12.08 -31.34
C LYS A 71 -9.05 11.54 -31.06
N ASP A 72 -9.45 10.48 -31.75
CA ASP A 72 -10.76 9.81 -31.58
C ASP A 72 -10.84 9.07 -30.23
N MET A 73 -9.76 8.47 -29.74
CA MET A 73 -9.72 7.83 -28.42
C MET A 73 -9.85 8.84 -27.27
N ILE A 74 -9.20 10.01 -27.39
CA ILE A 74 -9.38 11.12 -26.43
C ILE A 74 -10.82 11.66 -26.48
N TYR A 75 -11.41 11.72 -27.67
CA TYR A 75 -12.81 12.13 -27.86
C TYR A 75 -13.80 11.10 -27.30
N ASP A 76 -13.60 9.80 -27.54
CA ASP A 76 -14.40 8.69 -27.02
C ASP A 76 -14.29 8.57 -25.49
N ALA A 77 -13.11 8.81 -24.91
CA ALA A 77 -12.92 8.87 -23.45
C ALA A 77 -13.67 10.06 -22.82
N LYS A 78 -13.72 11.21 -23.51
CA LYS A 78 -14.53 12.38 -23.10
C LYS A 78 -16.02 12.13 -23.26
N ALA A 79 -16.45 11.52 -24.37
CA ALA A 79 -17.85 11.14 -24.61
C ALA A 79 -18.33 10.12 -23.58
N LEU A 80 -17.47 9.18 -23.16
CA LEU A 80 -17.77 8.26 -22.08
C LEU A 80 -17.90 8.95 -20.71
N HIS A 81 -17.02 9.91 -20.42
CA HIS A 81 -17.14 10.72 -19.20
C HIS A 81 -18.46 11.50 -19.16
N GLY A 82 -18.91 12.01 -20.32
CA GLY A 82 -20.23 12.65 -20.50
C GLY A 82 -21.38 11.65 -20.36
N ALA A 83 -21.28 10.45 -20.96
CA ALA A 83 -22.31 9.41 -20.88
C ALA A 83 -22.51 8.86 -19.46
N VAL A 84 -21.43 8.67 -18.70
CA VAL A 84 -21.48 8.26 -17.28
C VAL A 84 -22.09 9.35 -16.38
N LYS A 85 -22.04 10.62 -16.82
CA LYS A 85 -22.67 11.76 -16.15
C LYS A 85 -24.08 12.08 -16.67
N GLY A 86 -24.56 11.37 -17.69
CA GLY A 86 -25.87 11.64 -18.32
C GLY A 86 -25.89 12.86 -19.26
N GLU A 87 -24.74 13.39 -19.67
CA GLU A 87 -24.59 14.63 -20.46
C GLU A 87 -24.27 14.37 -21.95
N ALA A 88 -24.47 13.14 -22.45
CA ALA A 88 -24.10 12.77 -23.82
C ALA A 88 -25.11 13.29 -24.85
N ASN A 89 -24.62 13.92 -25.93
CA ASN A 89 -25.43 14.47 -27.01
C ASN A 89 -25.93 13.38 -27.97
N ASP A 90 -27.08 13.61 -28.62
CA ASP A 90 -27.79 12.64 -29.49
C ASP A 90 -26.94 12.10 -30.66
N HIS A 91 -25.97 12.89 -31.14
CA HIS A 91 -25.01 12.46 -32.15
C HIS A 91 -24.02 11.37 -31.64
N GLN A 92 -23.76 11.32 -30.33
CA GLN A 92 -22.91 10.31 -29.68
C GLN A 92 -23.63 8.97 -29.50
N LEU A 93 -24.96 8.96 -29.51
CA LEU A 93 -25.80 7.77 -29.43
C LEU A 93 -25.95 7.05 -30.78
N GLY A 94 -25.84 7.73 -31.92
CA GLY A 94 -26.06 7.14 -33.25
C GLY A 94 -25.02 6.12 -33.79
N LYS A 95 -23.91 5.85 -33.09
CA LYS A 95 -22.87 4.85 -33.49
C LYS A 95 -23.05 3.47 -32.81
N LEU A 96 -24.31 3.04 -32.67
CA LEU A 96 -24.76 2.00 -31.73
C LEU A 96 -24.37 0.53 -31.99
N ASN A 97 -23.71 0.17 -33.11
CA ASN A 97 -23.22 -1.22 -33.31
C ASN A 97 -21.81 -1.45 -32.69
N ASP A 98 -21.01 -0.38 -32.53
CA ASP A 98 -19.67 -0.43 -31.91
C ASP A 98 -19.74 -0.16 -30.39
N LEU A 99 -20.94 0.14 -29.88
CA LEU A 99 -21.23 0.48 -28.48
C LEU A 99 -21.20 -0.75 -27.57
N GLY A 100 -21.70 -1.91 -28.02
CA GLY A 100 -21.78 -3.13 -27.19
C GLY A 100 -20.40 -3.67 -26.77
N MET A 101 -19.43 -3.69 -27.69
CA MET A 101 -18.06 -4.14 -27.40
C MET A 101 -17.29 -3.13 -26.54
N LYS A 102 -17.43 -1.82 -26.81
CA LYS A 102 -16.80 -0.76 -26.00
C LYS A 102 -17.42 -0.70 -24.59
N LEU A 103 -18.75 -0.74 -24.47
CA LEU A 103 -19.45 -0.77 -23.18
C LEU A 103 -19.18 -2.06 -22.40
N GLY A 104 -19.22 -3.22 -23.05
CA GLY A 104 -18.88 -4.49 -22.41
C GLY A 104 -17.43 -4.51 -21.92
N GLY A 105 -16.49 -4.01 -22.73
CA GLY A 105 -15.09 -3.84 -22.34
C GLY A 105 -14.90 -2.88 -21.17
N LEU A 106 -15.64 -1.76 -21.14
CA LEU A 106 -15.64 -0.82 -20.02
C LEU A 106 -16.26 -1.40 -18.76
N ALA A 107 -17.32 -2.20 -18.88
CA ALA A 107 -17.90 -2.91 -17.76
C ALA A 107 -16.89 -3.91 -17.15
N ILE A 108 -16.14 -4.63 -17.98
CA ILE A 108 -15.05 -5.52 -17.54
C ILE A 108 -13.93 -4.72 -16.86
N ALA A 109 -13.45 -3.64 -17.48
CA ALA A 109 -12.41 -2.80 -16.90
C ALA A 109 -12.87 -2.20 -15.56
N SER A 110 -14.13 -1.79 -15.45
CA SER A 110 -14.72 -1.26 -14.20
C SER A 110 -14.85 -2.34 -13.14
N TYR A 111 -15.25 -3.56 -13.52
CA TYR A 111 -15.30 -4.71 -12.62
C TYR A 111 -13.90 -5.08 -12.09
N LEU A 112 -12.90 -5.12 -12.97
CA LEU A 112 -11.51 -5.38 -12.60
C LEU A 112 -10.94 -4.24 -11.74
N TYR A 113 -11.27 -2.99 -12.05
CA TYR A 113 -10.91 -1.81 -11.25
C TYR A 113 -11.37 -1.94 -9.79
N VAL A 114 -12.58 -2.44 -9.54
CA VAL A 114 -13.09 -2.63 -8.17
C VAL A 114 -12.30 -3.71 -7.41
N LYS A 115 -11.76 -4.71 -8.12
CA LYS A 115 -10.98 -5.81 -7.51
C LYS A 115 -9.51 -5.49 -7.25
N LYS A 116 -8.95 -4.45 -7.88
CA LYS A 116 -7.54 -4.09 -7.68
C LYS A 116 -7.36 -3.27 -6.40
N THR A 117 -6.24 -3.47 -5.73
CA THR A 117 -5.89 -2.76 -4.49
C THR A 117 -5.14 -1.46 -4.77
N THR A 118 -4.19 -1.47 -5.71
CA THR A 118 -3.35 -0.29 -6.00
C THR A 118 -3.97 0.61 -7.08
N PRO A 119 -3.87 1.96 -6.95
CA PRO A 119 -4.30 2.91 -7.97
C PRO A 119 -3.66 2.69 -9.35
N MET A 120 -2.41 2.25 -9.39
CA MET A 120 -1.73 1.96 -10.65
C MET A 120 -2.38 0.78 -11.38
N ALA A 121 -2.58 -0.35 -10.68
CA ALA A 121 -3.26 -1.50 -11.26
C ALA A 121 -4.69 -1.16 -11.73
N LYS A 122 -5.40 -0.33 -10.95
CA LYS A 122 -6.71 0.22 -11.32
C LYS A 122 -6.69 1.01 -12.63
N GLY A 123 -5.75 1.94 -12.79
CA GLY A 123 -5.60 2.71 -14.02
C GLY A 123 -5.19 1.84 -15.22
N MET A 124 -4.36 0.83 -14.97
CA MET A 124 -3.89 -0.09 -16.00
C MET A 124 -5.00 -0.96 -16.60
N GLU A 125 -6.12 -1.19 -15.92
CA GLU A 125 -7.28 -1.87 -16.53
C GLU A 125 -7.90 -1.05 -17.67
N PHE A 126 -8.00 0.28 -17.49
CA PHE A 126 -8.49 1.19 -18.53
C PHE A 126 -7.45 1.41 -19.64
N VAL A 127 -6.17 1.51 -19.29
CA VAL A 127 -5.08 1.56 -20.27
C VAL A 127 -5.04 0.26 -21.08
N GLY A 128 -5.23 -0.89 -20.45
CA GLY A 128 -5.33 -2.20 -21.09
C GLY A 128 -6.46 -2.26 -22.10
N LEU A 129 -7.64 -1.80 -21.70
CA LEU A 129 -8.80 -1.72 -22.60
C LEU A 129 -8.56 -0.78 -23.78
N ALA A 130 -8.04 0.42 -23.54
CA ALA A 130 -7.72 1.37 -24.59
C ALA A 130 -6.65 0.82 -25.55
N SER A 131 -5.62 0.16 -25.00
CA SER A 131 -4.53 -0.47 -25.76
C SER A 131 -5.04 -1.62 -26.62
N PHE A 132 -6.04 -2.37 -26.15
CA PHE A 132 -6.71 -3.43 -26.90
C PHE A 132 -7.42 -2.87 -28.15
N PHE A 133 -8.25 -1.85 -27.98
CA PHE A 133 -8.93 -1.22 -29.12
C PHE A 133 -7.96 -0.50 -30.06
N ALA A 134 -6.92 0.14 -29.52
CA ALA A 134 -5.83 0.72 -30.32
C ALA A 134 -5.17 -0.34 -31.19
N SER A 135 -4.83 -1.48 -30.62
CA SER A 135 -4.21 -2.59 -31.34
C SER A 135 -5.13 -3.16 -32.41
N MET A 136 -6.43 -3.31 -32.13
CA MET A 136 -7.44 -3.76 -33.11
C MET A 136 -7.61 -2.79 -34.28
N ALA A 137 -7.48 -1.48 -34.06
CA ALA A 137 -7.61 -0.48 -35.12
C ALA A 137 -6.32 -0.31 -35.94
N ILE A 138 -5.16 -0.43 -35.30
CA ILE A 138 -3.85 -0.21 -35.91
C ILE A 138 -3.42 -1.42 -36.75
N TRP A 139 -3.61 -2.63 -36.24
CA TRP A 139 -3.12 -3.86 -36.89
C TRP A 139 -3.64 -4.06 -38.33
N PRO A 140 -4.96 -4.03 -38.63
CA PRO A 140 -5.45 -4.17 -40.00
C PRO A 140 -4.94 -3.07 -40.93
N LYS A 141 -4.69 -1.85 -40.45
CA LYS A 141 -4.15 -0.77 -41.29
C LYS A 141 -2.67 -0.99 -41.62
N LEU A 142 -1.86 -1.34 -40.63
CA LEU A 142 -0.40 -1.51 -40.78
C LEU A 142 0.00 -2.84 -41.42
N ALA A 143 -0.62 -3.94 -41.01
CA ALA A 143 -0.21 -5.29 -41.40
C ALA A 143 -0.96 -5.82 -42.62
N ILE A 144 -2.15 -5.28 -42.93
CA ILE A 144 -3.03 -5.80 -44.00
C ILE A 144 -3.22 -4.77 -45.10
N GLN A 145 -3.80 -3.61 -44.78
CA GLN A 145 -4.19 -2.61 -45.77
C GLN A 145 -3.00 -1.95 -46.49
N LEU A 146 -1.99 -1.50 -45.73
CA LEU A 146 -0.81 -0.84 -46.29
C LEU A 146 0.02 -1.80 -47.18
N PRO A 147 0.38 -3.02 -46.73
CA PRO A 147 1.13 -3.95 -47.56
C PRO A 147 0.35 -4.40 -48.79
N ALA A 148 -0.95 -4.69 -48.67
CA ALA A 148 -1.78 -5.06 -49.81
C ALA A 148 -1.85 -3.95 -50.86
N LYS A 149 -1.92 -2.68 -50.43
CA LYS A 149 -1.88 -1.53 -51.33
C LYS A 149 -0.53 -1.37 -52.03
N LEU A 150 0.57 -1.70 -51.35
CA LEU A 150 1.92 -1.65 -51.93
C LEU A 150 2.18 -2.82 -52.90
N ILE A 151 1.75 -4.04 -52.55
CA ILE A 151 1.97 -5.26 -53.34
C ILE A 151 1.03 -5.32 -54.55
N HIS A 152 -0.27 -5.08 -54.34
CA HIS A 152 -1.32 -5.30 -55.34
C HIS A 152 -1.86 -4.00 -55.94
N GLY A 153 -1.45 -2.82 -55.43
CA GLY A 153 -1.90 -1.53 -55.95
C GLY A 153 -3.35 -1.16 -55.60
N VAL A 154 -4.02 -1.96 -54.77
CA VAL A 154 -5.44 -1.85 -54.41
C VAL A 154 -5.63 -1.76 -52.91
N ASN A 155 -6.54 -0.88 -52.47
CA ASN A 155 -7.00 -0.87 -51.09
C ASN A 155 -7.97 -2.03 -50.86
N VAL A 156 -7.55 -3.02 -50.06
CA VAL A 156 -8.33 -4.25 -49.77
C VAL A 156 -9.37 -4.07 -48.66
N MET A 157 -9.34 -2.94 -47.95
CA MET A 157 -10.34 -2.55 -46.95
C MET A 157 -10.77 -1.09 -47.18
N PRO A 158 -11.41 -0.75 -48.32
CA PRO A 158 -11.99 0.57 -48.53
C PRO A 158 -13.26 0.76 -47.70
N GLU A 159 -13.53 1.99 -47.33
CA GLU A 159 -14.82 2.41 -46.76
C GLU A 159 -15.56 3.26 -47.80
N TYR A 160 -16.88 3.16 -47.83
CA TYR A 160 -17.74 4.03 -48.63
C TYR A 160 -18.77 4.72 -47.75
N GLU A 161 -19.16 5.93 -48.13
CA GLU A 161 -20.23 6.67 -47.50
C GLU A 161 -21.52 6.47 -48.31
N ASP A 162 -22.57 5.98 -47.66
CA ASP A 162 -23.88 5.81 -48.29
C ASP A 162 -24.64 7.13 -48.43
N SER A 163 -25.80 7.11 -49.10
CA SER A 163 -26.63 8.31 -49.33
C SER A 163 -27.17 8.96 -48.05
N PHE A 164 -27.00 8.32 -46.89
CA PHE A 164 -27.38 8.85 -45.58
C PHE A 164 -26.17 9.34 -44.77
N GLY A 165 -24.98 9.44 -45.39
CA GLY A 165 -23.75 9.89 -44.74
C GLY A 165 -23.09 8.84 -43.83
N ARG A 166 -23.49 7.56 -43.91
CA ARG A 166 -22.94 6.50 -43.04
C ARG A 166 -21.75 5.83 -43.72
N LYS A 167 -20.64 5.72 -43.00
CA LYS A 167 -19.44 5.00 -43.48
C LYS A 167 -19.55 3.50 -43.24
N LYS A 168 -19.37 2.70 -44.29
CA LYS A 168 -19.43 1.24 -44.26
C LYS A 168 -18.21 0.63 -44.96
N PRO A 169 -17.68 -0.50 -44.48
CA PRO A 169 -16.67 -1.25 -45.20
C PRO A 169 -17.22 -1.77 -46.53
N PHE A 170 -16.49 -1.54 -47.62
CA PHE A 170 -16.91 -1.85 -48.99
C PHE A 170 -17.08 -3.36 -49.24
N TYR A 171 -16.29 -4.19 -48.55
CA TYR A 171 -16.33 -5.66 -48.66
C TYR A 171 -16.96 -6.34 -47.44
N GLN A 172 -17.77 -5.63 -46.65
CA GLN A 172 -18.38 -6.21 -45.44
C GLN A 172 -19.37 -7.34 -45.80
N ASP A 173 -20.21 -7.11 -46.80
CA ASP A 173 -21.17 -8.08 -47.31
C ASP A 173 -20.67 -8.66 -48.64
N HIS A 174 -20.58 -9.98 -48.71
CA HIS A 174 -20.16 -10.66 -49.93
C HIS A 174 -21.29 -10.72 -50.97
N GLN A 175 -22.55 -10.60 -50.56
CA GLN A 175 -23.71 -10.72 -51.45
C GLN A 175 -24.07 -9.38 -52.12
N PHE A 176 -23.73 -8.26 -51.47
CA PHE A 176 -23.99 -6.92 -52.01
C PHE A 176 -22.76 -6.02 -51.88
N ILE A 177 -21.99 -5.90 -52.96
CA ILE A 177 -20.85 -4.99 -53.06
C ILE A 177 -21.22 -3.83 -53.99
N PRO A 178 -21.14 -2.56 -53.54
CA PRO A 178 -21.59 -1.41 -54.32
C PRO A 178 -20.56 -1.00 -55.39
N TRP A 179 -20.37 -1.87 -56.39
CA TRP A 179 -19.41 -1.66 -57.49
C TRP A 179 -19.72 -0.43 -58.35
N ASP A 180 -20.95 0.08 -58.30
CA ASP A 180 -21.39 1.30 -58.98
C ASP A 180 -20.67 2.57 -58.50
N LEU A 181 -20.02 2.50 -57.33
CA LEU A 181 -19.22 3.59 -56.77
C LEU A 181 -17.86 3.77 -57.45
N TYR A 182 -17.42 2.79 -58.25
CA TYR A 182 -16.19 2.88 -59.04
C TYR A 182 -16.50 3.19 -60.51
N SER A 183 -15.80 4.18 -61.07
CA SER A 183 -15.88 4.47 -62.51
C SER A 183 -15.13 3.42 -63.35
N ASP A 184 -15.51 3.25 -64.61
CA ASP A 184 -14.81 2.37 -65.56
C ASP A 184 -13.32 2.69 -65.68
N ASN A 185 -12.97 3.99 -65.65
CA ASN A 185 -11.59 4.45 -65.71
C ASN A 185 -10.79 4.03 -64.47
N GLU A 186 -11.40 4.07 -63.29
CA GLU A 186 -10.76 3.65 -62.03
C GLU A 186 -10.57 2.13 -61.99
N ILE A 187 -11.59 1.36 -62.39
CA ILE A 187 -11.49 -0.12 -62.45
C ILE A 187 -10.43 -0.53 -63.47
N ASN A 188 -10.38 0.09 -64.64
CA ASN A 188 -9.37 -0.24 -65.65
C ASN A 188 -7.95 0.10 -65.19
N LYS A 189 -7.75 1.22 -64.49
CA LYS A 189 -6.47 1.60 -63.87
C LYS A 189 -6.04 0.62 -62.78
N ILE A 190 -7.00 0.11 -62.01
CA ILE A 190 -6.77 -0.95 -61.02
C ILE A 190 -6.42 -2.27 -61.71
N GLY A 191 -7.13 -2.63 -62.79
CA GLY A 191 -6.87 -3.82 -63.59
C GLY A 191 -5.47 -3.84 -64.21
N ASP A 192 -4.99 -2.69 -64.70
CA ASP A 192 -3.63 -2.55 -65.21
C ASP A 192 -2.58 -2.78 -64.10
N ARG A 193 -2.81 -2.27 -62.87
CA ARG A 193 -1.94 -2.50 -61.71
C ARG A 193 -1.97 -3.95 -61.21
N LEU A 194 -3.11 -4.62 -61.33
CA LEU A 194 -3.28 -6.03 -60.98
C LEU A 194 -2.75 -6.98 -62.06
N GLY A 195 -2.15 -6.47 -63.14
CA GLY A 195 -1.61 -7.26 -64.25
C GLY A 195 -2.68 -8.01 -65.04
N VAL A 196 -3.92 -7.50 -65.09
CA VAL A 196 -5.02 -8.12 -65.85
C VAL A 196 -4.94 -7.68 -67.32
N PRO A 197 -4.81 -8.62 -68.28
CA PRO A 197 -4.75 -8.28 -69.71
C PRO A 197 -5.98 -7.49 -70.18
N ARG A 198 -5.82 -6.62 -71.17
CA ARG A 198 -6.92 -5.77 -71.70
C ARG A 198 -7.84 -6.49 -72.68
N ASP A 199 -7.40 -7.64 -73.18
CA ASP A 199 -7.97 -8.44 -74.27
C ASP A 199 -8.77 -9.68 -73.79
N ILE A 200 -9.22 -9.66 -72.53
CA ILE A 200 -10.09 -10.71 -71.97
C ILE A 200 -11.57 -10.32 -72.06
N PRO A 201 -12.47 -11.30 -72.31
CA PRO A 201 -13.91 -11.06 -72.26
C PRO A 201 -14.32 -10.70 -70.82
N ASN A 202 -15.28 -9.77 -70.68
CA ASN A 202 -15.81 -9.30 -69.40
C ASN A 202 -14.71 -8.86 -68.40
N ARG A 203 -13.72 -8.09 -68.91
CA ARG A 203 -12.57 -7.62 -68.12
C ARG A 203 -12.97 -6.93 -66.81
N ARG A 204 -14.03 -6.12 -66.82
CA ARG A 204 -14.54 -5.40 -65.63
C ARG A 204 -14.92 -6.38 -64.52
N ASP A 205 -15.73 -7.39 -64.83
CA ASP A 205 -16.19 -8.39 -63.87
C ASP A 205 -15.02 -9.22 -63.33
N PHE A 206 -14.04 -9.55 -64.20
CA PHE A 206 -12.83 -10.25 -63.78
C PHE A 206 -11.97 -9.43 -62.81
N ILE A 207 -11.83 -8.12 -63.04
CA ILE A 207 -11.11 -7.21 -62.13
C ILE A 207 -11.85 -7.11 -60.78
N GLN A 208 -13.17 -6.95 -60.81
CA GLN A 208 -14.01 -6.88 -59.60
C GLN A 208 -13.91 -8.16 -58.77
N GLU A 209 -13.98 -9.34 -59.40
CA GLU A 209 -13.84 -10.62 -58.72
C GLU A 209 -12.43 -10.84 -58.16
N LYS A 210 -11.39 -10.38 -58.88
CA LYS A 210 -10.00 -10.39 -58.39
C LYS A 210 -9.82 -9.49 -57.16
N MET A 211 -10.40 -8.29 -57.17
CA MET A 211 -10.41 -7.36 -56.04
C MET A 211 -11.16 -7.94 -54.84
N ARG A 212 -12.33 -8.53 -55.06
CA ARG A 212 -13.12 -9.22 -54.03
C ARG A 212 -12.35 -10.37 -53.39
N LYS A 213 -11.69 -11.21 -54.21
CA LYS A 213 -10.85 -12.31 -53.72
C LYS A 213 -9.67 -11.82 -52.90
N LEU A 214 -8.99 -10.77 -53.36
CA LEU A 214 -7.90 -10.13 -52.59
C LEU A 214 -8.39 -9.60 -51.24
N ALA A 215 -9.54 -8.92 -51.22
CA ALA A 215 -10.15 -8.43 -49.99
C ALA A 215 -10.52 -9.56 -49.03
N LEU A 216 -11.15 -10.63 -49.52
CA LEU A 216 -11.52 -11.81 -48.72
C LEU A 216 -10.30 -12.51 -48.12
N GLN A 217 -9.24 -12.74 -48.92
CA GLN A 217 -8.01 -13.37 -48.43
C GLN A 217 -7.30 -12.49 -47.39
N ASN A 218 -7.28 -11.18 -47.57
CA ASN A 218 -6.72 -10.24 -46.60
C ASN A 218 -7.56 -10.12 -45.32
N ASN A 219 -8.89 -10.13 -45.41
CA ASN A 219 -9.78 -10.16 -44.25
C ASN A 219 -9.63 -11.47 -43.45
N THR A 220 -9.47 -12.59 -44.15
CA THR A 220 -9.19 -13.89 -43.52
C THR A 220 -7.84 -13.87 -42.79
N LEU A 221 -6.80 -13.35 -43.45
CA LEU A 221 -5.48 -13.18 -42.84
C LEU A 221 -5.50 -12.23 -41.64
N TRP A 222 -6.29 -11.16 -41.71
CA TRP A 222 -6.51 -10.27 -40.57
C TRP A 222 -7.12 -11.03 -39.39
N MET A 223 -8.18 -11.82 -39.60
CA MET A 223 -8.79 -12.62 -38.53
C MET A 223 -7.81 -13.65 -37.94
N LEU A 224 -6.99 -14.29 -38.77
CA LEU A 224 -5.98 -15.26 -38.32
C LEU A 224 -4.86 -14.62 -37.50
N THR A 225 -4.52 -13.37 -37.79
CA THR A 225 -3.39 -12.68 -37.16
C THR A 225 -3.80 -11.82 -35.97
N ALA A 226 -5.05 -11.32 -35.94
CA ALA A 226 -5.57 -10.44 -34.89
C ALA A 226 -5.54 -11.09 -33.50
N GLY A 227 -5.84 -12.39 -33.40
CA GLY A 227 -5.86 -13.11 -32.12
C GLY A 227 -4.50 -13.12 -31.38
N VAL A 228 -3.39 -13.02 -32.11
CA VAL A 228 -2.03 -12.94 -31.54
C VAL A 228 -1.51 -11.50 -31.55
N ALA A 229 -1.74 -10.77 -32.64
CA ALA A 229 -1.25 -9.40 -32.81
C ALA A 229 -1.85 -8.43 -31.81
N THR A 230 -3.16 -8.52 -31.56
CA THR A 230 -3.87 -7.60 -30.67
C THR A 230 -3.33 -7.69 -29.24
N PRO A 231 -3.22 -8.86 -28.59
CA PRO A 231 -2.62 -8.95 -27.25
C PRO A 231 -1.15 -8.51 -27.20
N VAL A 232 -0.34 -8.86 -28.20
CA VAL A 232 1.09 -8.49 -28.27
C VAL A 232 1.27 -6.97 -28.36
N MET A 233 0.55 -6.33 -29.29
CA MET A 233 0.60 -4.88 -29.45
C MET A 233 0.00 -4.15 -28.24
N SER A 234 -1.05 -4.71 -27.63
CA SER A 234 -1.63 -4.15 -26.41
C SER A 234 -0.64 -4.17 -25.25
N ALA A 235 0.09 -5.28 -25.05
CA ALA A 235 1.11 -5.38 -24.02
C ALA A 235 2.25 -4.37 -24.22
N LEU A 236 2.67 -4.15 -25.47
CA LEU A 236 3.69 -3.15 -25.81
C LEU A 236 3.19 -1.72 -25.53
N ILE A 237 1.96 -1.40 -25.90
CA ILE A 237 1.35 -0.10 -25.62
C ILE A 237 1.19 0.10 -24.11
N CYS A 238 0.67 -0.88 -23.37
CA CYS A 238 0.53 -0.84 -21.92
C CYS A 238 1.86 -0.55 -21.22
N ASN A 239 2.93 -1.28 -21.57
CA ASN A 239 4.27 -1.08 -21.01
C ASN A 239 4.81 0.33 -21.34
N LYS A 240 4.58 0.81 -22.56
CA LYS A 240 5.01 2.18 -22.94
C LYS A 240 4.19 3.27 -22.24
N MET A 241 2.92 3.02 -21.94
CA MET A 241 2.00 3.96 -21.29
C MET A 241 2.12 3.98 -19.77
N GLU A 242 2.58 2.90 -19.15
CA GLU A 242 2.76 2.76 -17.70
C GLU A 242 3.52 3.94 -17.06
N PRO A 243 4.70 4.37 -17.58
CA PRO A 243 5.41 5.52 -17.03
C PRO A 243 4.63 6.85 -17.10
N TYR A 244 3.79 7.03 -18.13
CA TYR A 244 2.97 8.23 -18.28
C TYR A 244 1.76 8.21 -17.36
N LEU A 245 1.15 7.04 -17.17
CA LEU A 245 0.06 6.84 -16.22
C LEU A 245 0.54 7.10 -14.79
N LEU A 246 1.71 6.56 -14.41
CA LEU A 246 2.35 6.82 -13.12
C LEU A 246 2.50 8.33 -12.88
N LYS A 247 3.18 9.04 -13.79
CA LYS A 247 3.35 10.51 -13.69
C LYS A 247 2.03 11.29 -13.59
N TRP A 248 1.02 10.89 -14.36
CA TRP A 248 -0.30 11.52 -14.29
C TRP A 248 -1.01 11.27 -12.95
N GLN A 249 -0.96 10.04 -12.45
CA GLN A 249 -1.52 9.67 -11.16
C GLN A 249 -0.81 10.45 -10.04
N ASP A 250 0.52 10.51 -10.08
CA ASP A 250 1.32 11.22 -9.09
C ASP A 250 0.95 12.69 -9.02
N ASN A 251 0.90 13.38 -10.17
CA ASN A 251 0.48 14.78 -10.23
C ASN A 251 -0.92 15.00 -9.69
N ARG A 252 -1.86 14.08 -9.97
CA ARG A 252 -3.23 14.18 -9.46
C ARG A 252 -3.26 13.97 -7.95
N ARG A 253 -2.51 13.00 -7.43
CA ARG A 253 -2.45 12.66 -6.01
C ARG A 253 -1.75 13.75 -5.21
N LEU A 254 -0.66 14.32 -5.73
CA LEU A 254 0.01 15.49 -5.18
C LEU A 254 -0.97 16.65 -5.04
N LYS A 255 -1.68 17.02 -6.11
CA LYS A 255 -2.72 18.06 -6.06
C LYS A 255 -3.84 17.77 -5.05
N GLN A 256 -4.26 16.50 -4.95
CA GLN A 256 -5.25 16.09 -3.95
C GLN A 256 -4.72 16.23 -2.52
N ASN A 257 -3.46 15.85 -2.29
CA ASN A 257 -2.78 15.95 -1.00
C ASN A 257 -2.56 17.42 -0.60
N GLU A 258 -2.10 18.24 -1.53
CA GLU A 258 -1.96 19.70 -1.35
C GLU A 258 -3.30 20.34 -1.03
N LYS A 259 -4.36 20.03 -1.79
CA LYS A 259 -5.71 20.55 -1.49
C LYS A 259 -6.19 20.11 -0.11
N MET A 260 -5.90 18.88 0.30
CA MET A 260 -6.33 18.35 1.58
C MET A 260 -5.64 19.04 2.77
N ILE A 261 -4.34 19.32 2.67
CA ILE A 261 -3.60 20.08 3.69
C ILE A 261 -3.93 21.57 3.61
N ASN A 262 -4.11 22.13 2.41
CA ASN A 262 -4.46 23.54 2.26
C ASN A 262 -5.85 23.88 2.76
N ASN A 263 -6.80 22.95 2.61
CA ASN A 263 -8.17 23.06 3.09
C ASN A 263 -8.44 22.05 4.21
N PHE A 264 -7.56 22.01 5.21
CA PHE A 264 -7.61 21.02 6.29
C PHE A 264 -8.94 21.00 7.04
N SER A 265 -9.55 22.18 7.26
CA SER A 265 -10.86 22.30 7.89
C SER A 265 -11.97 21.60 7.10
N ASP A 266 -12.11 21.92 5.81
CA ASP A 266 -13.11 21.28 4.93
C ASP A 266 -12.91 19.76 4.83
N ALA A 267 -11.66 19.32 4.78
CA ALA A 267 -11.32 17.90 4.74
C ALA A 267 -11.69 17.18 6.05
N THR A 268 -11.48 17.85 7.19
CA THR A 268 -11.84 17.35 8.52
C THR A 268 -13.35 17.23 8.65
N GLN A 269 -14.11 18.24 8.22
CA GLN A 269 -15.58 18.21 8.27
C GLN A 269 -16.14 17.02 7.48
N LYS A 270 -15.56 16.70 6.31
CA LYS A 270 -15.95 15.53 5.50
C LYS A 270 -15.56 14.18 6.12
N ALA A 271 -14.58 14.18 7.01
CA ALA A 271 -14.11 12.98 7.70
C ALA A 271 -14.83 12.76 9.05
N LYS A 272 -15.58 13.76 9.55
CA LYS A 272 -16.30 13.67 10.80
C LYS A 272 -17.40 12.60 10.72
N SER A 273 -17.52 11.80 11.78
CA SER A 273 -18.51 10.74 11.90
C SER A 273 -19.10 10.75 13.30
N ASP A 274 -20.42 10.83 13.41
CA ASP A 274 -21.12 10.88 14.70
C ASP A 274 -21.26 9.51 15.37
N ARG A 275 -20.49 8.50 14.93
CA ARG A 275 -20.57 7.12 15.44
C ARG A 275 -20.33 7.04 16.95
N ILE A 276 -19.35 7.76 17.47
CA ILE A 276 -19.00 7.74 18.91
C ILE A 276 -20.09 8.45 19.70
N VAL A 277 -20.52 9.62 19.24
CA VAL A 277 -21.61 10.41 19.84
C VAL A 277 -22.89 9.57 19.92
N ASN A 278 -23.36 9.02 18.80
CA ASN A 278 -24.57 8.19 18.76
C ASN A 278 -24.46 6.94 19.66
N ALA A 279 -23.30 6.30 19.72
CA ALA A 279 -23.10 5.12 20.57
C ALA A 279 -23.14 5.47 22.07
N LEU A 280 -22.56 6.61 22.46
CA LEU A 280 -22.61 7.10 23.84
C LEU A 280 -23.99 7.63 24.21
N ASP A 281 -24.70 8.30 23.29
CA ASP A 281 -26.08 8.74 23.51
C ASP A 281 -27.01 7.55 23.76
N ASN A 282 -26.87 6.46 23.01
CA ASN A 282 -27.63 5.22 23.27
C ASN A 282 -27.33 4.63 24.66
N LEU A 283 -26.06 4.66 25.11
CA LEU A 283 -25.70 4.20 26.45
C LEU A 283 -26.27 5.12 27.54
N ILE A 284 -26.24 6.43 27.30
CA ILE A 284 -26.82 7.45 28.18
C ILE A 284 -28.33 7.26 28.31
N GLU A 285 -29.04 7.04 27.20
CA GLU A 285 -30.49 6.81 27.21
C GLU A 285 -30.87 5.53 27.96
N LEU A 286 -30.08 4.45 27.79
CA LEU A 286 -30.35 3.17 28.42
C LEU A 286 -30.15 3.18 29.94
N HIS A 287 -29.17 3.95 30.43
CA HIS A 287 -28.73 3.96 31.83
C HIS A 287 -28.97 5.30 32.52
N LYS A 288 -29.92 6.08 32.01
CA LYS A 288 -30.20 7.43 32.50
C LYS A 288 -30.60 7.39 33.98
N ASP A 289 -29.98 8.27 34.78
CA ASP A 289 -30.25 8.39 36.21
C ASP A 289 -29.94 7.10 37.02
N GLU A 290 -29.23 6.13 36.42
CA GLU A 290 -28.74 4.92 37.09
C GLU A 290 -27.35 5.14 37.72
N PRO A 291 -26.99 4.35 38.75
CA PRO A 291 -25.64 4.37 39.32
C PRO A 291 -24.55 4.01 38.29
N ILE A 292 -23.44 4.76 38.30
CA ILE A 292 -22.27 4.51 37.45
C ILE A 292 -21.46 3.38 38.07
N THR A 293 -21.80 2.14 37.70
CA THR A 293 -21.02 0.95 38.04
C THR A 293 -19.70 0.90 37.26
N ASP A 294 -18.72 0.13 37.74
CA ASP A 294 -17.46 -0.08 37.02
C ASP A 294 -17.66 -0.66 35.61
N ASP A 295 -18.65 -1.55 35.42
CA ASP A 295 -18.99 -2.10 34.10
C ASP A 295 -19.55 -1.03 33.15
N LEU A 296 -20.44 -0.17 33.66
CA LEU A 296 -20.99 0.95 32.88
C LEU A 296 -19.90 1.97 32.55
N LEU A 297 -19.05 2.33 33.51
CA LEU A 297 -17.90 3.20 33.29
C LEU A 297 -16.98 2.63 32.21
N HIS A 298 -16.63 1.33 32.29
CA HIS A 298 -15.77 0.70 31.31
C HIS A 298 -16.40 0.67 29.90
N LYS A 299 -17.72 0.49 29.78
CA LYS A 299 -18.44 0.60 28.49
C LYS A 299 -18.40 2.02 27.94
N ILE A 300 -18.60 3.03 28.79
CA ILE A 300 -18.53 4.45 28.42
C ILE A 300 -17.11 4.78 27.94
N THR A 301 -16.08 4.49 28.74
CA THR A 301 -14.68 4.84 28.46
C THR A 301 -14.16 4.12 27.22
N ARG A 302 -14.50 2.84 27.03
CA ARG A 302 -14.15 2.09 25.82
C ARG A 302 -14.80 2.66 24.57
N THR A 303 -16.05 3.12 24.67
CA THR A 303 -16.78 3.72 23.55
C THR A 303 -16.22 5.11 23.24
N ALA A 304 -15.96 5.92 24.28
CA ALA A 304 -15.34 7.23 24.17
C ALA A 304 -13.91 7.14 23.60
N GLY A 305 -13.14 6.11 23.97
CA GLY A 305 -11.76 5.88 23.51
C GLY A 305 -11.62 5.30 22.10
N LEU A 306 -12.72 5.06 21.36
CA LEU A 306 -12.65 4.49 20.02
C LEU A 306 -11.75 5.33 19.10
N GLY A 307 -10.72 4.70 18.54
CA GLY A 307 -9.74 5.35 17.64
C GLY A 307 -8.49 5.88 18.34
N MET A 308 -8.40 5.83 19.67
CA MET A 308 -7.17 6.10 20.41
C MET A 308 -6.31 4.85 20.56
N ASP A 309 -5.02 5.03 20.87
CA ASP A 309 -4.15 3.92 21.24
C ASP A 309 -4.46 3.44 22.68
N PRO A 310 -4.02 2.22 23.06
CA PRO A 310 -4.33 1.66 24.38
C PRO A 310 -3.86 2.51 25.56
N ILE A 311 -2.72 3.20 25.45
CA ILE A 311 -2.14 3.99 26.55
C ILE A 311 -2.96 5.25 26.76
N THR A 312 -3.32 5.95 25.68
CA THR A 312 -4.19 7.13 25.77
C THR A 312 -5.60 6.74 26.21
N SER A 313 -6.11 5.59 25.76
CA SER A 313 -7.43 5.09 26.19
C SER A 313 -7.46 4.79 27.69
N GLN A 314 -6.41 4.18 28.24
CA GLN A 314 -6.30 3.94 29.67
C GLN A 314 -6.25 5.25 30.46
N ALA A 315 -5.46 6.23 30.02
CA ALA A 315 -5.40 7.53 30.69
C ALA A 315 -6.76 8.26 30.68
N MET A 316 -7.55 8.08 29.62
CA MET A 316 -8.92 8.60 29.54
C MET A 316 -9.86 7.88 30.49
N GLU A 317 -9.73 6.56 30.62
CA GLU A 317 -10.49 5.79 31.60
C GLU A 317 -10.19 6.24 33.03
N ASP A 318 -8.90 6.45 33.35
CA ASP A 318 -8.46 6.93 34.66
C ASP A 318 -9.01 8.34 34.95
N ASP A 319 -8.90 9.28 34.01
CA ASP A 319 -9.43 10.64 34.16
C ASP A 319 -10.97 10.64 34.30
N LEU A 320 -11.69 9.88 33.46
CA LEU A 320 -13.15 9.79 33.52
C LEU A 320 -13.63 9.11 34.81
N ARG A 321 -12.90 8.11 35.31
CA ARG A 321 -13.17 7.51 36.62
C ARG A 321 -13.10 8.57 37.72
N THR A 322 -12.03 9.37 37.73
CA THR A 322 -11.85 10.44 38.71
C THR A 322 -12.92 11.52 38.59
N ILE A 323 -13.35 11.87 37.38
CA ILE A 323 -14.38 12.91 37.18
C ILE A 323 -15.78 12.41 37.54
N LEU A 324 -16.13 11.19 37.16
CA LEU A 324 -17.49 10.66 37.30
C LEU A 324 -17.73 9.99 38.66
N ILE A 325 -16.71 9.36 39.24
CA ILE A 325 -16.83 8.56 40.48
C ILE A 325 -16.01 9.16 41.64
N SER A 326 -14.98 9.97 41.36
CA SER A 326 -13.95 10.49 42.29
C SER A 326 -12.89 9.47 42.73
N GLU A 327 -11.73 9.97 43.20
CA GLU A 327 -10.61 9.13 43.68
C GLU A 327 -10.97 8.33 44.94
N ASN A 328 -11.88 8.86 45.77
CA ASN A 328 -12.42 8.16 46.94
C ASN A 328 -13.91 7.85 46.70
N PRO A 329 -14.23 6.70 46.07
CA PRO A 329 -15.59 6.38 45.68
C PRO A 329 -16.50 6.31 46.91
N LYS A 330 -17.68 6.90 46.76
CA LYS A 330 -18.76 6.83 47.75
C LYS A 330 -19.82 5.84 47.30
N TYR A 331 -20.44 5.19 48.28
CA TYR A 331 -21.46 4.17 48.07
C TYR A 331 -22.68 4.46 48.92
N THR A 332 -23.87 4.25 48.39
CA THR A 332 -25.10 4.56 49.11
C THR A 332 -25.66 3.29 49.77
N ILE A 333 -25.96 3.38 51.07
CA ILE A 333 -26.69 2.33 51.77
C ILE A 333 -28.17 2.47 51.42
N ASN A 334 -28.61 1.72 50.41
CA ASN A 334 -30.03 1.64 50.08
C ASN A 334 -30.73 0.64 50.98
N ARG A 335 -31.95 0.96 51.43
CA ARG A 335 -32.77 0.05 52.25
C ARG A 335 -33.00 -1.31 51.58
N SER A 336 -33.05 -1.34 50.25
CA SER A 336 -33.14 -2.55 49.43
C SER A 336 -31.90 -3.45 49.48
N ASN A 337 -30.73 -2.91 49.87
CA ASN A 337 -29.48 -3.67 49.97
C ASN A 337 -29.29 -4.31 51.34
N ILE A 338 -29.96 -3.81 52.39
CA ILE A 338 -29.84 -4.33 53.76
C ILE A 338 -30.21 -5.83 53.86
N PRO A 339 -31.27 -6.33 53.20
CA PRO A 339 -31.55 -7.78 53.14
C PRO A 339 -30.42 -8.59 52.50
N LEU A 340 -29.71 -8.01 51.52
CA LEU A 340 -28.57 -8.66 50.87
C LEU A 340 -27.34 -8.71 51.79
N ILE A 341 -27.15 -7.68 52.63
CA ILE A 341 -26.13 -7.68 53.69
C ILE A 341 -26.42 -8.80 54.69
N ALA A 342 -27.65 -8.90 55.18
CA ALA A 342 -28.07 -9.98 56.10
C ALA A 342 -27.83 -11.37 55.49
N ALA A 343 -28.21 -11.57 54.23
CA ALA A 343 -28.05 -12.84 53.53
C ALA A 343 -26.58 -13.22 53.30
N ASP A 344 -25.71 -12.28 52.89
CA ASP A 344 -24.29 -12.55 52.68
C ASP A 344 -23.56 -12.80 54.02
N LEU A 345 -23.93 -12.05 55.08
CA LEU A 345 -23.45 -12.30 56.44
C LEU A 345 -23.81 -13.71 56.92
N GLN A 346 -25.09 -14.10 56.87
CA GLN A 346 -25.52 -15.45 57.24
C GLN A 346 -24.77 -16.52 56.42
N LYS A 347 -24.67 -16.33 55.10
CA LYS A 347 -23.98 -17.28 54.21
C LYS A 347 -22.50 -17.46 54.53
N LYS A 348 -21.77 -16.37 54.80
CA LYS A 348 -20.33 -16.44 55.14
C LYS A 348 -20.12 -16.99 56.54
N MET A 349 -20.92 -16.55 57.51
CA MET A 349 -20.81 -17.00 58.90
C MET A 349 -21.18 -18.48 59.08
N LEU A 350 -22.04 -19.06 58.23
CA LEU A 350 -22.28 -20.51 58.20
C LEU A 350 -21.03 -21.35 57.87
N LYS A 351 -19.96 -20.73 57.33
CA LYS A 351 -18.69 -21.41 57.05
C LYS A 351 -17.73 -21.43 58.25
N SER A 352 -18.05 -20.74 59.33
CA SER A 352 -17.18 -20.58 60.51
C SER A 352 -17.09 -21.82 61.42
N ASN A 353 -17.72 -22.95 61.07
CA ASN A 353 -17.84 -24.17 61.90
C ASN A 353 -18.50 -23.94 63.28
N VAL A 354 -19.17 -22.81 63.50
CA VAL A 354 -19.98 -22.54 64.69
C VAL A 354 -21.35 -23.20 64.54
N ASP A 355 -21.90 -23.72 65.64
CA ASP A 355 -23.22 -24.38 65.67
C ASP A 355 -24.34 -23.48 65.12
N GLN A 356 -25.21 -24.05 64.27
CA GLN A 356 -26.23 -23.30 63.55
C GLN A 356 -27.29 -22.66 64.46
N ALA A 357 -27.62 -23.28 65.60
CA ALA A 357 -28.53 -22.69 66.58
C ALA A 357 -27.89 -21.48 67.29
N LYS A 358 -26.56 -21.50 67.50
CA LYS A 358 -25.81 -20.33 68.00
C LYS A 358 -25.77 -19.22 66.95
N LEU A 359 -25.47 -19.55 65.70
CA LEU A 359 -25.40 -18.59 64.58
C LEU A 359 -26.73 -17.84 64.38
N ASN A 360 -27.86 -18.55 64.41
CA ASN A 360 -29.19 -17.96 64.24
C ASN A 360 -29.55 -16.98 65.37
N ALA A 361 -28.97 -17.14 66.56
CA ALA A 361 -29.23 -16.25 67.70
C ALA A 361 -28.35 -15.00 67.71
N ILE A 362 -27.20 -15.02 67.03
CA ILE A 362 -26.20 -13.93 67.10
C ILE A 362 -26.12 -13.07 65.85
N ILE A 363 -26.33 -13.66 64.66
CA ILE A 363 -26.30 -12.91 63.41
C ILE A 363 -27.61 -12.13 63.28
N PRO A 364 -27.56 -10.81 63.14
CA PRO A 364 -28.78 -10.01 62.99
C PRO A 364 -29.48 -10.37 61.67
N ASP A 365 -30.79 -10.61 61.75
CA ASP A 365 -31.62 -10.81 60.58
C ASP A 365 -31.92 -9.46 59.86
N THR A 366 -32.66 -9.55 58.77
CA THR A 366 -33.01 -8.38 57.95
C THR A 366 -33.76 -7.31 58.74
N GLU A 367 -34.71 -7.67 59.61
CA GLU A 367 -35.52 -6.69 60.36
C GLU A 367 -34.66 -5.97 61.40
N VAL A 368 -33.81 -6.73 62.10
CA VAL A 368 -32.87 -6.19 63.08
C VAL A 368 -31.86 -5.25 62.43
N LEU A 369 -31.30 -5.61 61.27
CA LEU A 369 -30.36 -4.74 60.55
C LEU A 369 -31.03 -3.46 60.01
N ILE A 370 -32.25 -3.55 59.49
CA ILE A 370 -32.99 -2.36 59.03
C ILE A 370 -33.20 -1.40 60.20
N LYS A 371 -33.68 -1.90 61.34
CA LYS A 371 -33.89 -1.07 62.54
C LYS A 371 -32.59 -0.44 63.03
N HIS A 372 -31.51 -1.22 63.11
CA HIS A 372 -30.20 -0.74 63.54
C HIS A 372 -29.65 0.36 62.61
N PHE A 373 -29.80 0.18 61.30
CA PHE A 373 -29.34 1.16 60.31
C PHE A 373 -30.19 2.43 60.33
N ASP A 374 -31.49 2.32 60.59
CA ASP A 374 -32.38 3.48 60.76
C ASP A 374 -32.05 4.24 62.06
N GLU A 375 -31.80 3.55 63.17
CA GLU A 375 -31.38 4.15 64.46
C GLU A 375 -30.02 4.86 64.38
N LYS A 376 -29.10 4.33 63.58
CA LYS A 376 -27.78 4.92 63.32
C LYS A 376 -27.79 5.97 62.20
N GLU A 377 -28.95 6.23 61.59
CA GLU A 377 -29.12 7.12 60.44
C GLU A 377 -28.24 6.75 59.23
N PHE A 378 -27.90 5.48 59.04
CA PHE A 378 -27.07 4.99 57.92
C PHE A 378 -27.87 4.86 56.62
N SER A 379 -29.17 4.56 56.71
CA SER A 379 -30.06 4.41 55.56
C SER A 379 -30.08 5.68 54.70
N GLY A 380 -29.73 5.55 53.42
CA GLY A 380 -29.69 6.65 52.46
C GLY A 380 -28.47 7.57 52.58
N LYS A 381 -27.51 7.28 53.47
CA LYS A 381 -26.23 8.00 53.54
C LYS A 381 -25.22 7.42 52.56
N ASN A 382 -24.28 8.28 52.19
CA ASN A 382 -23.11 7.91 51.41
C ASN A 382 -21.99 7.46 52.36
N VAL A 383 -21.38 6.35 52.01
CA VAL A 383 -20.30 5.67 52.73
C VAL A 383 -19.05 5.78 51.88
N ALA A 384 -18.01 6.41 52.42
CA ALA A 384 -16.72 6.46 51.74
C ALA A 384 -15.98 5.12 51.90
N LYS A 385 -15.24 4.72 50.85
CA LYS A 385 -14.35 3.55 50.94
C LYS A 385 -13.31 3.73 52.05
N PHE A 386 -12.74 4.94 52.14
CA PHE A 386 -11.84 5.36 53.20
C PHE A 386 -12.30 6.72 53.75
N SER A 387 -12.22 6.96 55.06
CA SER A 387 -12.44 8.30 55.61
C SER A 387 -11.12 9.06 55.67
N ALA A 388 -11.03 10.16 54.93
CA ALA A 388 -9.94 11.14 55.03
C ALA A 388 -10.43 12.46 55.65
N VAL A 389 -11.73 12.56 55.98
CA VAL A 389 -12.40 13.78 56.43
C VAL A 389 -13.17 13.47 57.71
N GLU A 390 -12.88 14.23 58.76
CA GLU A 390 -13.53 14.09 60.07
C GLU A 390 -15.06 14.27 59.95
N GLY A 391 -15.83 13.26 60.38
CA GLY A 391 -17.29 13.26 60.34
C GLY A 391 -17.94 12.61 59.11
N GLU A 392 -17.18 12.13 58.13
CA GLU A 392 -17.71 11.34 57.01
C GLU A 392 -17.89 9.86 57.39
N LEU A 393 -19.07 9.29 57.09
CA LEU A 393 -19.37 7.88 57.33
C LEU A 393 -18.49 7.00 56.43
N SER A 394 -17.66 6.15 57.05
CA SER A 394 -16.78 5.22 56.36
C SER A 394 -17.34 3.80 56.34
N LEU A 395 -16.80 2.98 55.44
CA LEU A 395 -17.09 1.55 55.44
C LEU A 395 -16.72 0.89 56.78
N GLN A 396 -15.65 1.35 57.42
CA GLN A 396 -15.22 0.89 58.74
C GLN A 396 -16.31 1.14 59.79
N ASP A 397 -16.88 2.35 59.83
CA ASP A 397 -17.92 2.71 60.81
C ASP A 397 -19.17 1.83 60.67
N VAL A 398 -19.53 1.47 59.44
CA VAL A 398 -20.68 0.61 59.15
C VAL A 398 -20.40 -0.82 59.60
N VAL A 399 -19.20 -1.33 59.32
CA VAL A 399 -18.79 -2.69 59.72
C VAL A 399 -18.65 -2.78 61.23
N ASP A 400 -18.05 -1.80 61.89
CA ASP A 400 -17.89 -1.77 63.35
C ASP A 400 -19.23 -1.64 64.07
N SER A 401 -20.19 -0.91 63.50
CA SER A 401 -21.57 -0.87 64.02
C SER A 401 -22.27 -2.24 63.95
N ILE A 402 -21.95 -3.06 62.94
CA ILE A 402 -22.43 -4.47 62.86
C ILE A 402 -21.65 -5.36 63.83
N ASP A 403 -20.34 -5.18 63.95
CA ASP A 403 -19.47 -5.86 64.92
C ASP A 403 -20.01 -5.68 66.35
N ASP A 404 -20.29 -4.44 66.75
CA ASP A 404 -20.90 -4.09 68.04
C ASP A 404 -22.25 -4.77 68.26
N LEU A 405 -23.09 -4.82 67.22
CA LEU A 405 -24.38 -5.48 67.29
C LEU A 405 -24.23 -6.99 67.50
N ILE A 406 -23.29 -7.63 66.80
CA ILE A 406 -22.98 -9.06 66.96
C ILE A 406 -22.41 -9.33 68.36
N ARG A 407 -21.49 -8.49 68.86
CA ARG A 407 -20.96 -8.61 70.24
C ARG A 407 -22.07 -8.53 71.29
N LYS A 408 -22.98 -7.56 71.14
CA LYS A 408 -24.14 -7.40 72.03
C LYS A 408 -25.06 -8.62 71.98
N ASN A 409 -25.28 -9.21 70.81
CA ASN A 409 -26.08 -10.43 70.68
C ASN A 409 -25.38 -11.64 71.33
N ILE A 410 -24.06 -11.75 71.20
CA ILE A 410 -23.26 -12.80 71.89
C ILE A 410 -23.39 -12.67 73.41
N ASP A 411 -23.26 -11.46 73.96
CA ASP A 411 -23.39 -11.24 75.41
C ASP A 411 -24.81 -11.56 75.92
N ASN A 412 -25.83 -11.18 75.17
CA ASN A 412 -27.22 -11.49 75.50
C ASN A 412 -27.51 -13.00 75.43
N TYR A 413 -26.99 -13.67 74.40
CA TYR A 413 -27.09 -15.13 74.27
C TYR A 413 -26.40 -15.81 75.45
N ASN A 414 -25.14 -15.47 75.73
CA ASN A 414 -24.35 -16.05 76.81
C ASN A 414 -25.04 -15.89 78.17
N LYS A 415 -25.57 -14.71 78.50
CA LYS A 415 -26.37 -14.49 79.73
C LYS A 415 -27.64 -15.33 79.79
N ALA A 416 -28.34 -15.50 78.67
CA ALA A 416 -29.59 -16.26 78.61
C ALA A 416 -29.38 -17.78 78.70
N VAL A 417 -28.24 -18.30 78.22
CA VAL A 417 -27.91 -19.73 78.22
C VAL A 417 -27.12 -20.17 79.45
N GLU A 418 -26.36 -19.26 80.08
CA GLU A 418 -25.70 -19.47 81.38
C GLU A 418 -26.70 -19.86 82.47
N ALA A 419 -27.84 -19.15 82.52
CA ALA A 419 -28.95 -19.47 83.43
C ALA A 419 -29.60 -20.85 83.16
N LYS A 420 -29.29 -21.49 82.03
CA LYS A 420 -29.85 -22.78 81.59
C LYS A 420 -28.81 -23.90 81.51
N GLY A 421 -27.55 -23.65 81.87
CA GLY A 421 -26.45 -24.63 81.80
C GLY A 421 -26.10 -25.08 80.39
N LEU A 422 -26.36 -24.25 79.38
CA LEU A 422 -26.12 -24.55 77.96
C LEU A 422 -24.75 -24.00 77.49
N PRO A 423 -24.16 -24.51 76.38
CA PRO A 423 -22.82 -24.13 75.93
C PRO A 423 -22.71 -22.65 75.50
N LEU A 424 -21.80 -21.93 76.14
CA LEU A 424 -21.47 -20.54 75.80
C LEU A 424 -20.78 -20.41 74.43
N ILE A 425 -20.78 -19.20 73.88
CA ILE A 425 -19.92 -18.80 72.77
C ILE A 425 -18.56 -18.43 73.34
N ASN A 426 -17.53 -19.22 73.01
CA ASN A 426 -16.18 -19.06 73.53
C ASN A 426 -15.34 -18.08 72.69
N ASP A 427 -14.12 -17.79 73.11
CA ASP A 427 -13.27 -16.81 72.41
C ASP A 427 -12.80 -17.30 71.03
N LEU A 428 -12.68 -18.62 70.82
CA LEU A 428 -12.39 -19.20 69.51
C LEU A 428 -13.56 -19.01 68.53
N ASP A 429 -14.80 -19.23 69.01
CA ASP A 429 -16.02 -18.98 68.23
C ASP A 429 -16.10 -17.50 67.82
N LYS A 430 -15.79 -16.57 68.73
CA LYS A 430 -15.71 -15.13 68.43
C LYS A 430 -14.68 -14.82 67.37
N GLU A 431 -13.46 -15.36 67.50
CA GLU A 431 -12.37 -15.13 66.54
C GLU A 431 -12.74 -15.64 65.13
N LEU A 432 -13.35 -16.82 65.05
CA LEU A 432 -13.83 -17.39 63.78
C LEU A 432 -14.92 -16.53 63.13
N LEU A 433 -15.88 -16.02 63.92
CA LEU A 433 -16.96 -15.17 63.42
C LEU A 433 -16.43 -13.83 62.88
N PHE A 434 -15.60 -13.14 63.65
CA PHE A 434 -15.08 -11.84 63.23
C PHE A 434 -14.10 -11.96 62.06
N ARG A 435 -13.35 -13.06 61.97
CA ARG A 435 -12.55 -13.37 60.77
C ARG A 435 -13.43 -13.46 59.51
N GLU A 436 -14.62 -14.05 59.59
CA GLU A 436 -15.54 -14.11 58.44
C GLU A 436 -16.20 -12.76 58.12
N LEU A 437 -16.47 -11.92 59.13
CA LEU A 437 -16.99 -10.54 58.94
C LEU A 437 -16.02 -9.69 58.10
N TYR A 438 -14.75 -9.70 58.49
CA TYR A 438 -13.70 -8.89 57.87
C TYR A 438 -12.98 -9.62 56.72
N SER A 439 -13.04 -10.95 56.58
CA SER A 439 -12.41 -11.70 55.47
C SER A 439 -10.94 -11.34 55.16
N GLY A 440 -10.18 -10.87 56.17
CA GLY A 440 -8.79 -10.40 56.05
C GLY A 440 -8.63 -8.87 55.90
N SER A 441 -9.60 -8.18 55.30
CA SER A 441 -9.67 -6.71 55.22
C SER A 441 -11.12 -6.23 55.11
N VAL A 442 -11.44 -5.10 55.71
CA VAL A 442 -12.82 -4.56 55.75
C VAL A 442 -13.45 -4.45 54.35
N GLU A 443 -12.63 -4.19 53.33
CA GLU A 443 -13.02 -4.06 51.92
C GLU A 443 -13.42 -5.39 51.26
N ASP A 444 -12.89 -6.52 51.74
CA ASP A 444 -13.21 -7.87 51.27
C ASP A 444 -14.36 -8.53 52.06
N GLY A 445 -14.80 -7.85 53.12
CA GLY A 445 -15.86 -8.27 54.02
C GLY A 445 -17.24 -8.41 53.35
N SER A 446 -18.14 -9.14 54.01
CA SER A 446 -19.51 -9.41 53.52
C SER A 446 -20.31 -8.14 53.28
N VAL A 447 -20.11 -7.15 54.14
CA VAL A 447 -20.81 -5.86 54.13
C VAL A 447 -20.34 -5.01 52.94
N ALA A 448 -19.03 -4.90 52.74
CA ALA A 448 -18.41 -4.15 51.66
C ALA A 448 -18.85 -4.64 50.28
N LYS A 449 -18.85 -5.97 50.08
CA LYS A 449 -19.27 -6.61 48.82
C LYS A 449 -20.69 -6.25 48.38
N VAL A 450 -21.58 -5.99 49.34
CA VAL A 450 -22.96 -5.58 49.04
C VAL A 450 -23.05 -4.08 48.84
N ILE A 451 -22.39 -3.28 49.68
CA ILE A 451 -22.37 -1.81 49.58
C ILE A 451 -21.72 -1.35 48.27
N PHE A 452 -20.62 -1.98 47.82
CA PHE A 452 -19.92 -1.63 46.59
C PHE A 452 -20.74 -1.85 45.30
N LYS A 453 -21.88 -2.55 45.38
CA LYS A 453 -22.82 -2.68 44.24
C LYS A 453 -23.71 -1.45 44.05
N SER A 454 -23.70 -0.49 44.96
CA SER A 454 -24.47 0.74 44.84
C SER A 454 -23.57 1.97 44.97
N PRO A 455 -22.77 2.27 43.93
CA PRO A 455 -22.05 3.55 43.85
C PRO A 455 -23.01 4.73 44.02
N SER A 456 -22.58 5.76 44.74
CA SER A 456 -23.33 7.00 44.91
C SER A 456 -23.28 7.89 43.66
N ALA A 457 -22.28 7.68 42.79
CA ALA A 457 -22.19 8.37 41.51
C ALA A 457 -23.31 7.89 40.58
N VAL A 458 -24.08 8.84 40.04
CA VAL A 458 -25.23 8.58 39.17
C VAL A 458 -24.98 9.21 37.80
N LEU A 459 -25.49 8.58 36.74
CA LEU A 459 -25.47 9.13 35.39
C LEU A 459 -26.47 10.28 35.23
N ASP A 460 -26.26 11.35 36.00
CA ASP A 460 -27.09 12.54 36.03
C ASP A 460 -26.83 13.47 34.81
N MET A 461 -27.55 14.58 34.75
CA MET A 461 -27.44 15.52 33.62
C MET A 461 -26.02 16.10 33.45
N GLU A 462 -25.26 16.27 34.53
CA GLU A 462 -23.90 16.80 34.49
C GLU A 462 -22.91 15.75 33.97
N ALA A 463 -22.98 14.52 34.49
CA ALA A 463 -22.22 13.37 34.01
C ALA A 463 -22.48 13.11 32.52
N GLN A 464 -23.76 13.11 32.09
CA GLN A 464 -24.16 12.96 30.69
C GLN A 464 -23.55 14.06 29.81
N LYS A 465 -23.59 15.32 30.26
CA LYS A 465 -23.02 16.46 29.54
C LYS A 465 -21.49 16.33 29.41
N THR A 466 -20.82 15.87 30.45
CA THR A 466 -19.37 15.62 30.43
C THR A 466 -19.02 14.52 29.43
N ILE A 467 -19.73 13.39 29.45
CA ILE A 467 -19.52 12.28 28.50
C ILE A 467 -19.73 12.74 27.05
N ARG A 468 -20.79 13.52 26.77
CA ARG A 468 -21.03 14.10 25.43
C ARG A 468 -19.92 15.03 24.98
N LYS A 469 -19.43 15.92 25.86
CA LYS A 469 -18.29 16.79 25.53
C LYS A 469 -17.03 15.98 25.20
N VAL A 470 -16.75 14.91 25.95
CA VAL A 470 -15.65 14.00 25.65
C VAL A 470 -15.85 13.34 24.28
N ALA A 471 -17.06 12.85 23.99
CA ALA A 471 -17.40 12.26 22.69
C ALA A 471 -17.13 13.22 21.52
N ASP A 472 -17.52 14.49 21.66
CA ASP A 472 -17.30 15.52 20.66
C ASP A 472 -15.81 15.81 20.43
N ILE A 473 -15.03 15.92 21.51
CA ILE A 473 -13.58 16.15 21.44
C ILE A 473 -12.90 14.98 20.73
N VAL A 474 -13.22 13.74 21.11
CA VAL A 474 -12.65 12.54 20.49
C VAL A 474 -13.05 12.44 19.01
N THR A 475 -14.31 12.74 18.70
CA THR A 475 -14.82 12.71 17.33
C THR A 475 -14.09 13.72 16.43
N ASP A 476 -13.88 14.95 16.91
CA ASP A 476 -13.11 15.97 16.18
C ASP A 476 -11.64 15.57 16.02
N LEU A 477 -11.00 15.09 17.10
CA LEU A 477 -9.62 14.62 17.08
C LEU A 477 -9.44 13.48 16.06
N ASN A 478 -10.34 12.50 16.06
CA ASN A 478 -10.29 11.37 15.12
C ASN A 478 -10.47 11.81 13.67
N ALA A 479 -11.38 12.77 13.40
CA ALA A 479 -11.57 13.32 12.07
C ALA A 479 -10.30 14.00 11.56
N ARG A 480 -9.68 14.86 12.37
CA ARG A 480 -8.42 15.54 12.05
C ARG A 480 -7.28 14.55 11.84
N ARG A 481 -7.13 13.58 12.74
CA ARG A 481 -6.13 12.50 12.63
C ARG A 481 -6.32 11.67 11.38
N SER A 482 -7.56 11.37 10.98
CA SER A 482 -7.86 10.64 9.74
C SER A 482 -7.34 11.38 8.50
N VAL A 483 -7.53 12.71 8.44
CA VAL A 483 -7.00 13.54 7.36
C VAL A 483 -5.47 13.55 7.35
N LEU A 484 -4.84 13.72 8.52
CA LEU A 484 -3.38 13.67 8.67
C LEU A 484 -2.82 12.30 8.26
N ASN A 485 -3.40 11.21 8.74
CA ASN A 485 -3.01 9.84 8.39
C ASN A 485 -3.17 9.56 6.90
N LYS A 486 -4.25 10.05 6.29
CA LYS A 486 -4.46 9.93 4.85
C LYS A 486 -3.38 10.67 4.06
N TYR A 487 -3.01 11.88 4.50
CA TYR A 487 -1.93 12.66 3.87
C TYR A 487 -0.59 11.91 3.94
N VAL A 488 -0.26 11.43 5.14
CA VAL A 488 0.97 10.71 5.41
C VAL A 488 1.02 9.42 4.59
N TYR A 489 -0.07 8.67 4.56
CA TYR A 489 -0.15 7.44 3.80
C TYR A 489 0.06 7.70 2.30
N THR A 490 -0.61 8.68 1.72
CA THR A 490 -0.49 8.95 0.28
C THR A 490 0.87 9.51 -0.12
N LYS A 491 1.55 10.26 0.76
CA LYS A 491 2.85 10.89 0.47
C LYS A 491 4.04 10.00 0.86
N PHE A 492 3.96 9.21 1.93
CA PHE A 492 5.09 8.50 2.53
C PHE A 492 4.93 6.97 2.67
N ALA A 493 3.74 6.38 2.44
CA ALA A 493 3.59 4.91 2.52
C ALA A 493 4.40 4.16 1.45
N SER A 494 4.50 2.83 1.58
CA SER A 494 5.42 1.97 0.83
C SER A 494 4.98 1.56 -0.58
N ALA A 495 3.74 1.84 -0.99
CA ALA A 495 3.29 1.43 -2.31
C ALA A 495 4.04 2.20 -3.43
N PRO A 496 4.42 1.56 -4.55
CA PRO A 496 5.26 2.16 -5.58
C PRO A 496 4.77 3.53 -6.04
N GLU A 497 3.45 3.68 -6.22
CA GLU A 497 2.76 4.90 -6.68
C GLU A 497 2.64 6.02 -5.64
N MET A 498 3.17 5.84 -4.43
CA MET A 498 3.16 6.85 -3.36
C MET A 498 4.32 7.84 -3.55
N GLY A 499 4.23 9.04 -2.99
CA GLY A 499 5.20 10.11 -3.24
C GLY A 499 6.67 9.67 -3.02
N LEU A 500 6.98 9.15 -1.83
CA LEU A 500 8.35 8.78 -1.46
C LEU A 500 8.88 7.50 -2.18
N PRO A 501 8.11 6.40 -2.34
CA PRO A 501 8.55 5.26 -3.16
C PRO A 501 8.68 5.54 -4.66
N ASN A 502 7.82 6.38 -5.25
CA ASN A 502 7.99 6.78 -6.65
C ASN A 502 9.32 7.48 -6.83
N TYR A 503 9.63 8.42 -5.93
CA TYR A 503 10.94 9.06 -5.92
C TYR A 503 12.08 8.04 -5.82
N TRP A 504 11.97 7.12 -4.85
CA TRP A 504 12.96 6.07 -4.66
C TRP A 504 13.19 5.31 -5.95
N ASN A 505 12.11 4.90 -6.62
CA ASN A 505 12.16 4.17 -7.88
C ASN A 505 12.77 5.02 -9.00
N ASP A 506 12.44 6.31 -9.10
CA ASP A 506 12.99 7.21 -10.11
C ASP A 506 14.52 7.31 -10.01
N LEU A 507 15.07 7.54 -8.80
CA LEU A 507 16.53 7.55 -8.59
C LEU A 507 17.12 6.15 -8.79
N ALA A 508 16.54 5.13 -8.17
CA ALA A 508 17.05 3.78 -8.21
C ALA A 508 17.15 3.26 -9.65
N ASN A 509 16.13 3.51 -10.49
CA ASN A 509 16.08 3.10 -11.89
C ASN A 509 17.15 3.75 -12.79
N ASP A 510 17.69 4.91 -12.40
CA ASP A 510 18.78 5.57 -13.12
C ASP A 510 20.16 4.99 -12.77
N LEU A 511 20.31 4.31 -11.63
CA LEU A 511 21.60 3.79 -11.16
C LEU A 511 22.30 2.83 -12.17
N PRO A 512 21.61 1.87 -12.82
CA PRO A 512 22.26 1.03 -13.83
C PRO A 512 22.84 1.83 -14.99
N ALA A 513 22.19 2.92 -15.39
CA ALA A 513 22.69 3.81 -16.43
C ALA A 513 23.87 4.66 -15.92
N ILE A 514 23.76 5.21 -14.71
CA ILE A 514 24.82 6.00 -14.06
C ILE A 514 26.11 5.18 -13.93
N PHE A 515 26.03 3.92 -13.51
CA PHE A 515 27.17 3.00 -13.38
C PHE A 515 27.52 2.25 -14.67
N LYS A 516 26.86 2.57 -15.81
CA LYS A 516 27.12 1.95 -17.12
C LYS A 516 27.06 0.41 -17.08
N PHE A 517 25.99 -0.15 -16.52
CA PHE A 517 25.71 -1.59 -16.59
C PHE A 517 25.29 -1.99 -18.00
N THR A 518 25.90 -3.04 -18.53
CA THR A 518 25.52 -3.66 -19.80
C THR A 518 24.32 -4.58 -19.60
N ASN A 519 23.57 -4.84 -20.68
CA ASN A 519 22.46 -5.78 -20.63
C ASN A 519 22.91 -7.20 -20.28
N LYS A 520 24.14 -7.59 -20.65
CA LYS A 520 24.71 -8.90 -20.33
C LYS A 520 24.98 -9.01 -18.84
N GLU A 521 25.67 -8.02 -18.25
CA GLU A 521 25.91 -7.97 -16.80
C GLU A 521 24.60 -8.01 -16.01
N LEU A 522 23.59 -7.23 -16.41
CA LEU A 522 22.27 -7.26 -15.77
C LEU A 522 21.58 -8.61 -15.91
N ALA A 523 21.74 -9.29 -17.05
CA ALA A 523 21.18 -10.63 -17.25
C ALA A 523 21.86 -11.62 -16.31
N ASP A 524 23.18 -11.64 -16.28
CA ASP A 524 23.97 -12.64 -15.56
C ASP A 524 23.80 -12.52 -14.04
N THR A 525 23.55 -11.31 -13.54
CA THR A 525 23.42 -11.01 -12.09
C THR A 525 21.97 -10.98 -11.58
N ARG A 526 20.95 -11.08 -12.45
CA ARG A 526 19.54 -10.78 -12.11
C ARG A 526 18.89 -11.63 -11.01
N LEU A 527 19.42 -12.83 -10.74
CA LEU A 527 18.89 -13.78 -9.75
C LEU A 527 19.86 -14.02 -8.60
N ASP A 528 21.06 -13.43 -8.66
CA ASP A 528 22.15 -13.74 -7.75
C ASP A 528 22.75 -12.43 -7.22
N ARG A 529 22.46 -12.17 -5.95
CA ARG A 529 22.96 -10.99 -5.24
C ARG A 529 24.48 -11.02 -5.09
N GLU A 530 25.09 -12.18 -4.90
CA GLU A 530 26.55 -12.29 -4.76
C GLU A 530 27.26 -11.97 -6.07
N MET A 531 26.73 -12.43 -7.20
CA MET A 531 27.22 -12.03 -8.52
C MET A 531 27.02 -10.53 -8.77
N MET A 532 25.85 -9.98 -8.40
CA MET A 532 25.61 -8.54 -8.49
C MET A 532 26.64 -7.75 -7.67
N TYR A 533 26.91 -8.16 -6.44
CA TYR A 533 27.93 -7.56 -5.59
C TYR A 533 29.30 -7.54 -6.27
N LYS A 534 29.78 -8.68 -6.80
CA LYS A 534 31.08 -8.76 -7.47
C LYS A 534 31.18 -7.78 -8.65
N VAL A 535 30.17 -7.78 -9.52
CA VAL A 535 30.13 -6.87 -10.69
C VAL A 535 30.03 -5.41 -10.26
N PHE A 536 29.20 -5.11 -9.25
CA PHE A 536 29.00 -3.76 -8.79
C PHE A 536 30.25 -3.20 -8.09
N ARG A 537 30.87 -3.99 -7.21
CA ARG A 537 32.14 -3.68 -6.56
C ARG A 537 33.22 -3.37 -7.60
N ASP A 538 33.38 -4.20 -8.61
CA ASP A 538 34.33 -3.99 -9.71
C ASP A 538 34.11 -2.65 -10.43
N LYS A 539 32.84 -2.26 -10.63
CA LYS A 539 32.50 -0.97 -11.24
C LYS A 539 32.81 0.19 -10.29
N VAL A 540 32.48 0.07 -9.01
CA VAL A 540 32.76 1.12 -8.02
C VAL A 540 34.26 1.34 -7.86
N GLU A 541 35.08 0.28 -7.86
CA GLU A 541 36.55 0.40 -7.81
C GLU A 541 37.09 1.14 -9.05
N LYS A 542 36.62 0.80 -10.25
CA LYS A 542 36.99 1.51 -11.49
C LYS A 542 36.57 2.97 -11.47
N VAL A 543 35.33 3.25 -11.05
CA VAL A 543 34.80 4.62 -10.92
C VAL A 543 35.65 5.42 -9.94
N ALA A 544 35.93 4.87 -8.75
CA ALA A 544 36.72 5.54 -7.72
C ALA A 544 38.16 5.84 -8.15
N SER A 545 38.74 5.02 -9.04
CA SER A 545 40.10 5.21 -9.55
C SER A 545 40.25 6.28 -10.63
N ASN A 546 39.16 6.74 -11.22
CA ASN A 546 39.18 7.71 -12.32
C ASN A 546 38.49 9.01 -11.89
N ASP A 547 39.24 10.12 -11.91
CA ASP A 547 38.78 11.42 -11.40
C ASP A 547 37.52 11.93 -12.11
N ASP A 548 37.50 11.90 -13.43
CA ASP A 548 36.38 12.40 -14.23
C ASP A 548 35.13 11.52 -14.05
N GLU A 549 35.32 10.20 -14.08
CA GLU A 549 34.22 9.25 -13.92
C GLU A 549 33.66 9.29 -12.49
N TYR A 550 34.50 9.44 -11.47
CA TYR A 550 34.08 9.64 -10.08
C TYR A 550 33.23 10.89 -9.94
N ARG A 551 33.74 12.03 -10.43
CA ARG A 551 33.00 13.31 -10.39
C ARG A 551 31.67 13.19 -11.14
N ARG A 552 31.64 12.54 -12.31
CA ARG A 552 30.42 12.32 -13.10
C ARG A 552 29.39 11.47 -12.36
N VAL A 553 29.80 10.33 -11.81
CA VAL A 553 28.91 9.40 -11.10
C VAL A 553 28.36 10.06 -9.84
N LEU A 554 29.25 10.62 -9.01
CA LEU A 554 28.83 11.24 -7.76
C LEU A 554 27.93 12.44 -8.03
N SER A 555 28.28 13.34 -8.96
CA SER A 555 27.44 14.50 -9.32
C SER A 555 26.07 14.09 -9.87
N ALA A 556 25.98 12.99 -10.65
CA ALA A 556 24.70 12.50 -11.15
C ALA A 556 23.80 11.99 -10.00
N ILE A 557 24.38 11.26 -9.05
CA ILE A 557 23.67 10.79 -7.85
C ILE A 557 23.27 11.98 -6.99
N THR A 558 24.20 12.86 -6.63
CA THR A 558 23.92 14.03 -5.78
C THR A 558 22.99 15.03 -6.43
N SER A 559 22.96 15.15 -7.76
CA SER A 559 21.97 16.00 -8.44
C SER A 559 20.56 15.44 -8.34
N LYS A 560 20.42 14.10 -8.43
CA LYS A 560 19.11 13.42 -8.29
C LYS A 560 18.63 13.39 -6.85
N VAL A 561 19.54 13.21 -5.90
CA VAL A 561 19.27 13.39 -4.47
C VAL A 561 19.01 14.88 -4.20
N ALA A 562 19.73 15.81 -4.82
CA ALA A 562 19.51 17.26 -4.91
C ALA A 562 18.06 17.68 -5.23
N GLN A 563 17.57 17.09 -6.31
CA GLN A 563 16.23 17.34 -6.83
C GLN A 563 15.13 16.82 -5.90
N LEU A 564 15.44 15.93 -4.93
CA LEU A 564 14.50 15.54 -3.88
C LEU A 564 13.93 16.71 -3.15
N ASP A 565 14.83 17.51 -2.58
CA ASP A 565 14.49 18.57 -1.64
C ASP A 565 13.68 19.68 -2.35
N ARG A 566 13.68 19.69 -3.70
CA ARG A 566 13.04 20.70 -4.55
C ARG A 566 11.76 20.24 -5.26
N VAL A 567 11.64 18.98 -5.69
CA VAL A 567 10.49 18.50 -6.50
C VAL A 567 9.37 17.91 -5.64
N ALA A 568 9.72 17.33 -4.50
CA ALA A 568 8.84 17.33 -3.35
C ALA A 568 9.31 18.52 -2.47
N GLU A 569 8.47 19.06 -1.60
CA GLU A 569 8.96 19.79 -0.43
C GLU A 569 9.75 18.78 0.46
N GLY A 570 10.92 18.33 0.01
CA GLY A 570 11.12 16.91 -0.28
C GLY A 570 12.28 16.24 0.43
N GLY A 571 12.32 16.44 1.74
CA GLY A 571 13.29 15.81 2.62
C GLY A 571 12.98 16.10 4.09
N GLU A 572 12.14 17.09 4.33
CA GLU A 572 11.64 17.49 5.64
C GLU A 572 10.13 17.32 5.65
N ILE A 573 9.56 17.20 6.85
CA ILE A 573 8.12 17.16 7.00
C ILE A 573 7.57 18.55 6.60
N PRO A 574 6.57 18.63 5.69
CA PRO A 574 6.03 19.91 5.26
C PRO A 574 5.61 20.78 6.46
N PRO A 575 6.04 22.05 6.56
CA PRO A 575 5.76 22.89 7.73
C PRO A 575 4.27 22.99 8.04
N LYS A 576 3.43 23.10 7.01
CA LYS A 576 1.97 23.15 7.15
C LYS A 576 1.38 21.85 7.70
N TYR A 577 1.96 20.70 7.38
CA TYR A 577 1.56 19.44 8.00
C TYR A 577 1.93 19.42 9.49
N LEU A 578 3.15 19.86 9.85
CA LEU A 578 3.57 19.96 11.26
C LEU A 578 2.65 20.90 12.05
N GLU A 579 2.31 22.05 11.48
CA GLU A 579 1.35 23.00 12.06
C GLU A 579 -0.02 22.33 12.31
N HIS A 580 -0.54 21.59 11.33
CA HIS A 580 -1.81 20.87 11.50
C HIS A 580 -1.73 19.73 12.52
N VAL A 581 -0.61 19.01 12.62
CA VAL A 581 -0.38 18.04 13.69
C VAL A 581 -0.41 18.72 15.04
N GLU A 582 0.39 19.78 15.21
CA GLU A 582 0.49 20.51 16.46
C GLU A 582 -0.86 21.09 16.90
N THR A 583 -1.55 21.81 16.01
CA THR A 583 -2.86 22.40 16.29
C THR A 583 -3.93 21.36 16.59
N THR A 584 -3.87 20.18 15.96
CA THR A 584 -4.78 19.06 16.22
C THR A 584 -4.59 18.50 17.63
N TYR A 585 -3.37 18.13 18.00
CA TYR A 585 -3.11 17.48 19.29
C TYR A 585 -3.11 18.47 20.46
N LYS A 586 -2.51 19.66 20.31
CA LYS A 586 -2.55 20.70 21.35
C LYS A 586 -3.95 21.27 21.53
N GLY A 587 -4.74 21.38 20.45
CA GLY A 587 -6.15 21.78 20.51
C GLY A 587 -6.96 20.79 21.34
N ALA A 588 -6.88 19.50 21.03
CA ALA A 588 -7.57 18.45 21.78
C ALA A 588 -7.10 18.37 23.25
N ALA A 589 -5.78 18.46 23.49
CA ALA A 589 -5.23 18.46 24.85
C ALA A 589 -5.80 19.59 25.70
N ARG A 590 -5.87 20.82 25.18
CA ARG A 590 -6.52 21.97 25.88
C ARG A 590 -7.99 21.71 26.16
N SER A 591 -8.72 21.07 25.23
CA SER A 591 -10.12 20.71 25.44
C SER A 591 -10.28 19.65 26.55
N PHE A 592 -9.38 18.69 26.64
CA PHE A 592 -9.35 17.70 27.73
C PHE A 592 -8.95 18.32 29.07
N GLU A 593 -7.95 19.21 29.09
CA GLU A 593 -7.56 19.97 30.30
C GLU A 593 -8.72 20.81 30.84
N ALA A 594 -9.52 21.41 29.97
CA ALA A 594 -10.73 22.15 30.35
C ALA A 594 -11.81 21.27 31.00
N LEU A 595 -11.72 19.95 30.86
CA LEU A 595 -12.55 18.95 31.53
C LEU A 595 -11.83 18.29 32.73
N ASN A 596 -10.68 18.83 33.17
CA ASN A 596 -9.81 18.24 34.20
C ASN A 596 -9.18 16.89 33.82
N MET A 597 -9.14 16.53 32.53
CA MET A 597 -8.56 15.26 32.04
C MET A 597 -7.07 15.42 31.71
N LYS A 598 -6.25 15.64 32.74
CA LYS A 598 -4.82 15.95 32.59
C LYS A 598 -4.01 14.75 32.11
N ALA A 599 -4.30 13.54 32.57
CA ALA A 599 -3.54 12.36 32.16
C ALA A 599 -3.71 12.10 30.65
N THR A 600 -4.93 12.25 30.15
CA THR A 600 -5.27 12.15 28.72
C THR A 600 -4.52 13.20 27.91
N ALA A 601 -4.56 14.47 28.34
CA ALA A 601 -3.84 15.55 27.68
C ALA A 601 -2.32 15.28 27.61
N GLU A 602 -1.71 14.82 28.70
CA GLU A 602 -0.30 14.43 28.73
C GLU A 602 0.02 13.30 27.74
N LYS A 603 -0.86 12.31 27.53
CA LYS A 603 -0.64 11.26 26.52
C LYS A 603 -0.76 11.79 25.08
N LEU A 604 -1.54 12.85 24.85
CA LEU A 604 -1.65 13.48 23.53
C LEU A 604 -0.40 14.27 23.15
N ILE A 605 0.13 15.10 24.06
CA ILE A 605 1.17 16.09 23.75
C ILE A 605 2.50 15.91 24.50
N GLY A 606 2.56 15.01 25.48
CA GLY A 606 3.72 14.77 26.34
C GLY A 606 3.69 15.55 27.66
N ARG A 607 4.66 15.29 28.54
CA ARG A 607 4.77 15.93 29.87
C ARG A 607 5.71 17.13 29.82
N ASN A 608 5.32 18.24 30.44
CA ASN A 608 6.17 19.43 30.65
C ASN A 608 6.85 19.95 29.37
N GLY A 609 6.16 19.91 28.23
CA GLY A 609 6.71 20.34 26.94
C GLY A 609 7.67 19.35 26.28
N VAL A 610 7.91 18.17 26.88
CA VAL A 610 8.68 17.08 26.27
C VAL A 610 7.69 16.11 25.61
N PRO A 611 7.64 16.05 24.27
CA PRO A 611 6.62 15.27 23.55
C PRO A 611 6.92 13.75 23.53
N ASN A 612 7.99 13.28 24.17
CA ASN A 612 8.42 11.89 24.13
C ASN A 612 7.32 10.95 24.65
N GLY A 613 7.02 9.91 23.88
CA GLY A 613 5.99 8.93 24.20
C GLY A 613 4.55 9.41 23.99
N SER A 614 4.34 10.58 23.39
CA SER A 614 3.00 11.11 23.06
C SER A 614 2.48 10.65 21.69
N LEU A 615 1.16 10.70 21.51
CA LEU A 615 0.54 10.46 20.20
C LEU A 615 1.00 11.48 19.14
N MET A 616 1.18 12.74 19.52
CA MET A 616 1.71 13.78 18.63
C MET A 616 3.11 13.43 18.13
N ALA A 617 4.02 13.05 19.04
CA ALA A 617 5.37 12.63 18.66
C ALA A 617 5.36 11.38 17.78
N THR A 618 4.46 10.43 18.05
CA THR A 618 4.30 9.22 17.23
C THR A 618 3.88 9.57 15.80
N GLN A 619 2.94 10.50 15.63
CA GLN A 619 2.49 11.00 14.32
C GLN A 619 3.63 11.62 13.51
N VAL A 620 4.50 12.40 14.17
CA VAL A 620 5.66 13.04 13.54
C VAL A 620 6.77 12.02 13.26
N SER A 621 7.05 11.14 14.21
CA SER A 621 8.10 10.12 14.13
C SER A 621 7.86 9.16 12.98
N PHE A 622 6.62 8.76 12.70
CA PHE A 622 6.30 7.90 11.55
C PHE A 622 6.84 8.49 10.22
N VAL A 623 6.61 9.79 9.99
CA VAL A 623 7.06 10.47 8.77
C VAL A 623 8.59 10.62 8.76
N ASN A 624 9.16 11.04 9.90
CA ASN A 624 10.61 11.17 10.05
C ASN A 624 11.35 9.86 9.81
N ASN A 625 10.93 8.77 10.46
CA ASN A 625 11.57 7.46 10.34
C ASN A 625 11.59 6.98 8.88
N ARG A 626 10.48 7.22 8.15
CA ARG A 626 10.37 6.83 6.75
C ARG A 626 11.27 7.66 5.83
N LEU A 627 11.38 8.97 6.05
CA LEU A 627 12.29 9.85 5.33
C LEU A 627 13.75 9.51 5.63
N ILE A 628 14.09 9.31 6.91
CA ILE A 628 15.42 8.92 7.39
C ILE A 628 15.88 7.64 6.68
N GLY A 629 15.05 6.61 6.62
CA GLY A 629 15.40 5.35 5.93
C GLY A 629 15.77 5.52 4.45
N VAL A 630 15.05 6.37 3.73
CA VAL A 630 15.32 6.66 2.31
C VAL A 630 16.58 7.51 2.17
N LYS A 631 16.72 8.58 2.96
CA LYS A 631 17.91 9.45 2.95
C LYS A 631 19.18 8.66 3.27
N ASN A 632 19.16 7.84 4.31
CA ASN A 632 20.31 7.05 4.73
C ASN A 632 20.71 5.98 3.73
N SER A 633 19.77 5.45 2.96
CA SER A 633 20.10 4.52 1.86
C SER A 633 20.98 5.18 0.78
N PHE A 634 20.68 6.43 0.42
CA PHE A 634 21.51 7.18 -0.54
C PHE A 634 22.77 7.76 0.11
N ALA A 635 22.69 8.22 1.36
CA ALA A 635 23.85 8.64 2.13
C ALA A 635 24.86 7.49 2.26
N ARG A 636 24.38 6.26 2.50
CA ARG A 636 25.21 5.06 2.53
C ARG A 636 25.89 4.77 1.19
N LEU A 637 25.16 4.87 0.08
CA LEU A 637 25.75 4.71 -1.26
C LEU A 637 26.85 5.75 -1.49
N ILE A 638 26.61 7.02 -1.14
CA ILE A 638 27.59 8.11 -1.24
C ILE A 638 28.80 7.84 -0.33
N ASN A 639 28.58 7.44 0.92
CA ASN A 639 29.64 7.10 1.88
C ASN A 639 30.49 5.93 1.38
N THR A 640 29.86 4.94 0.73
CA THR A 640 30.54 3.80 0.10
C THR A 640 31.40 4.28 -1.05
N LEU A 641 30.88 5.12 -1.94
CA LEU A 641 31.67 5.70 -3.05
C LEU A 641 32.87 6.49 -2.53
N ASP A 642 32.68 7.29 -1.47
CA ASP A 642 33.75 8.06 -0.83
C ASP A 642 34.83 7.17 -0.23
N LEU A 643 34.46 6.13 0.53
CA LEU A 643 35.41 5.16 1.08
C LEU A 643 36.27 4.55 -0.04
N TYR A 644 35.63 4.12 -1.14
CA TYR A 644 36.35 3.54 -2.27
C TYR A 644 37.27 4.58 -2.95
N ARG A 645 36.88 5.86 -3.00
CA ARG A 645 37.71 6.95 -3.53
C ARG A 645 38.92 7.24 -2.65
N ARG A 646 38.75 7.27 -1.32
CA ARG A 646 39.84 7.44 -0.35
C ARG A 646 40.84 6.30 -0.45
N VAL A 647 40.35 5.06 -0.56
CA VAL A 647 41.21 3.90 -0.79
C VAL A 647 41.90 3.98 -2.16
N ALA A 648 41.18 4.36 -3.23
CA ALA A 648 41.75 4.45 -4.57
C ALA A 648 42.89 5.48 -4.69
N THR A 649 42.79 6.56 -3.93
CA THR A 649 43.75 7.69 -3.93
C THR A 649 44.77 7.61 -2.79
N LEU A 650 44.60 6.66 -1.86
CA LEU A 650 45.39 6.53 -0.63
C LEU A 650 45.44 7.82 0.22
N LYS A 651 44.33 8.57 0.25
CA LYS A 651 44.19 9.82 1.00
C LYS A 651 43.08 9.73 2.03
N ASN A 652 43.24 10.45 3.15
CA ASN A 652 42.27 10.54 4.25
C ASN A 652 41.95 9.15 4.87
N LEU A 653 43.00 8.42 5.24
CA LEU A 653 42.94 7.04 5.77
C LEU A 653 43.62 6.94 7.14
N ASP A 654 43.53 7.98 7.98
CA ASP A 654 44.31 8.10 9.22
C ASP A 654 44.10 6.92 10.19
N SER A 655 42.94 6.27 10.19
CA SER A 655 42.66 5.06 10.99
C SER A 655 43.53 3.84 10.62
N LEU A 656 44.25 3.89 9.49
CA LEU A 656 45.21 2.86 9.07
C LEU A 656 46.62 3.08 9.61
N ASN A 657 46.90 4.22 10.23
CA ASN A 657 48.22 4.53 10.73
C ASN A 657 48.63 3.52 11.82
N ASP A 658 49.94 3.24 11.87
CA ASP A 658 50.57 2.34 12.85
C ASP A 658 50.09 0.88 12.84
N LEU A 659 49.41 0.45 11.77
CA LEU A 659 49.06 -0.96 11.52
C LEU A 659 50.08 -1.65 10.63
N SER A 660 50.25 -2.96 10.84
CA SER A 660 51.00 -3.79 9.90
C SER A 660 50.28 -3.87 8.55
N LEU A 661 51.03 -4.16 7.49
CA LEU A 661 50.50 -4.18 6.12
C LEU A 661 49.36 -5.19 5.96
N GLU A 662 49.44 -6.36 6.59
CA GLU A 662 48.38 -7.38 6.52
C GLU A 662 47.09 -6.90 7.19
N VAL A 663 47.19 -6.24 8.36
CA VAL A 663 46.01 -5.69 9.06
C VAL A 663 45.39 -4.54 8.28
N LYS A 664 46.20 -3.70 7.60
CA LYS A 664 45.68 -2.65 6.69
C LYS A 664 44.87 -3.26 5.55
N GLU A 665 45.39 -4.31 4.91
CA GLU A 665 44.72 -5.02 3.82
C GLU A 665 43.40 -5.67 4.30
N GLU A 666 43.43 -6.35 5.44
CA GLU A 666 42.24 -6.95 6.06
C GLU A 666 41.17 -5.90 6.39
N LEU A 667 41.55 -4.79 7.02
CA LEU A 667 40.62 -3.73 7.42
C LEU A 667 39.97 -3.07 6.20
N VAL A 668 40.74 -2.72 5.18
CA VAL A 668 40.20 -2.07 3.98
C VAL A 668 39.26 -3.00 3.22
N GLU A 669 39.60 -4.27 3.06
CA GLU A 669 38.74 -5.26 2.39
C GLU A 669 37.45 -5.52 3.17
N HIS A 670 37.53 -5.55 4.50
CA HIS A 670 36.36 -5.62 5.37
C HIS A 670 35.47 -4.38 5.20
N CYS A 671 36.03 -3.17 5.31
CA CYS A 671 35.31 -1.92 5.16
C CYS A 671 34.62 -1.77 3.80
N LYS A 672 35.32 -2.14 2.71
CA LYS A 672 34.74 -2.19 1.36
C LYS A 672 33.56 -3.15 1.26
N THR A 673 33.60 -4.26 1.98
CA THR A 673 32.58 -5.31 1.92
C THR A 673 31.34 -4.92 2.72
N PHE A 674 31.48 -4.53 3.99
CA PHE A 674 30.31 -4.25 4.83
C PHE A 674 29.59 -2.96 4.39
N THR A 675 30.31 -1.93 3.91
CA THR A 675 29.63 -0.72 3.38
C THR A 675 28.75 -1.05 2.17
N MET A 676 29.18 -2.01 1.35
CA MET A 676 28.46 -2.47 0.15
C MET A 676 27.33 -3.46 0.45
N GLN A 677 27.49 -4.37 1.43
CA GLN A 677 26.59 -5.51 1.63
C GLN A 677 25.89 -5.56 3.00
N GLY A 678 26.44 -4.89 4.02
CA GLY A 678 26.05 -5.08 5.41
C GLY A 678 24.59 -4.72 5.71
N HIS A 679 23.95 -5.48 6.59
CA HIS A 679 22.62 -5.22 7.12
C HIS A 679 22.69 -4.89 8.59
N SER A 680 21.56 -4.48 9.17
CA SER A 680 21.46 -4.17 10.59
C SER A 680 21.99 -5.31 11.47
N CYS A 681 21.80 -6.58 11.09
CA CYS A 681 22.34 -7.73 11.83
C CYS A 681 23.88 -7.80 11.84
N ASP A 682 24.55 -7.39 10.76
CA ASP A 682 26.02 -7.37 10.72
C ASP A 682 26.56 -6.30 11.68
N PHE A 683 25.88 -5.17 11.76
CA PHE A 683 26.22 -4.15 12.75
C PHE A 683 25.93 -4.58 14.20
N GLU A 684 24.83 -5.31 14.44
CA GLU A 684 24.52 -5.88 15.76
C GLU A 684 25.58 -6.90 16.21
N THR A 685 26.14 -7.67 15.27
CA THR A 685 27.22 -8.65 15.54
C THR A 685 28.63 -8.04 15.53
N LYS A 686 28.71 -6.71 15.47
CA LYS A 686 29.97 -5.94 15.45
C LYS A 686 30.86 -6.29 14.27
N LEU A 687 30.22 -6.40 13.11
CA LEU A 687 30.83 -6.63 11.80
C LEU A 687 31.71 -7.88 11.81
N ASP A 688 31.10 -9.03 12.08
CA ASP A 688 31.81 -10.31 12.12
C ASP A 688 32.69 -10.53 10.86
N PHE A 689 33.96 -10.86 11.08
CA PHE A 689 34.98 -10.97 10.04
C PHE A 689 36.10 -11.91 10.43
N LEU A 690 36.33 -12.91 9.57
CA LEU A 690 37.40 -13.90 9.75
C LEU A 690 38.75 -13.32 9.37
N ARG A 691 39.69 -13.30 10.32
CA ARG A 691 41.02 -12.69 10.21
C ARG A 691 42.13 -13.67 10.51
N ASN A 692 43.35 -13.30 10.10
CA ASN A 692 44.54 -14.01 10.54
C ASN A 692 44.83 -13.71 12.02
N ILE A 693 44.97 -14.76 12.85
CA ILE A 693 45.27 -14.65 14.29
C ILE A 693 46.69 -14.11 14.51
N GLU A 694 47.60 -14.44 13.59
CA GLU A 694 49.00 -14.05 13.62
C GLU A 694 49.30 -13.25 12.34
N PRO A 695 48.80 -12.00 12.22
CA PRO A 695 49.11 -11.18 11.07
C PRO A 695 50.62 -10.87 11.04
N SER A 696 51.17 -10.75 9.84
CA SER A 696 52.56 -10.35 9.63
C SER A 696 52.85 -9.00 10.31
N ASP A 697 53.94 -8.92 11.07
CA ASP A 697 54.42 -7.68 11.72
C ASP A 697 55.02 -6.66 10.72
N GLU A 698 55.21 -7.06 9.46
CA GLU A 698 55.76 -6.18 8.43
C GLU A 698 54.93 -4.89 8.26
N MET A 699 55.60 -3.77 8.50
CA MET A 699 55.09 -2.44 8.20
C MET A 699 55.21 -2.14 6.70
N GLY A 700 54.24 -1.40 6.17
CA GLY A 700 54.26 -1.01 4.75
C GLY A 700 53.04 -0.18 4.35
N GLU A 701 53.08 0.29 3.10
CA GLU A 701 51.98 1.03 2.47
C GLU A 701 51.11 0.12 1.59
N LEU A 702 49.82 0.46 1.52
CA LEU A 702 48.89 -0.19 0.62
C LEU A 702 49.27 0.10 -0.83
N LYS A 703 49.17 -0.91 -1.69
CA LYS A 703 49.28 -0.73 -3.14
C LYS A 703 47.90 -0.85 -3.76
N VAL A 704 47.59 0.08 -4.65
CA VAL A 704 46.29 0.13 -5.32
C VAL A 704 46.48 0.18 -6.82
N LYS A 705 45.69 -0.59 -7.55
CA LYS A 705 45.62 -0.58 -9.01
C LYS A 705 44.18 -0.64 -9.46
N ASP A 706 43.78 0.29 -10.34
CA ASP A 706 42.40 0.42 -10.83
C ASP A 706 41.36 0.46 -9.69
N GLY A 707 41.73 1.09 -8.56
CA GLY A 707 40.90 1.21 -7.34
C GLY A 707 40.85 -0.05 -6.46
N LYS A 708 41.50 -1.14 -6.89
CA LYS A 708 41.60 -2.39 -6.14
C LYS A 708 42.85 -2.41 -5.27
N VAL A 709 42.72 -2.83 -4.01
CA VAL A 709 43.88 -3.08 -3.16
C VAL A 709 44.57 -4.34 -3.67
N ILE A 710 45.87 -4.25 -3.94
CA ILE A 710 46.69 -5.39 -4.28
C ILE A 710 47.13 -6.02 -2.96
N ASN A 711 46.43 -7.08 -2.55
CA ASN A 711 46.76 -7.82 -1.33
C ASN A 711 48.15 -8.45 -1.46
N GLN A 712 49.13 -7.87 -0.79
CA GLN A 712 50.51 -8.33 -0.75
C GLN A 712 50.69 -9.42 0.28
N LYS A 713 49.95 -9.38 1.40
CA LYS A 713 50.06 -10.32 2.52
C LYS A 713 48.75 -11.05 2.81
N MET A 714 47.63 -10.33 2.83
CA MET A 714 46.32 -10.89 3.13
C MET A 714 45.99 -12.10 2.24
N GLY A 715 45.80 -13.27 2.86
CA GLY A 715 45.40 -14.51 2.17
C GLY A 715 46.51 -15.25 1.42
N LYS A 716 47.77 -14.83 1.56
CA LYS A 716 48.92 -15.55 0.96
C LYS A 716 49.53 -16.60 1.89
N ASN A 717 49.25 -16.53 3.19
CA ASN A 717 49.69 -17.55 4.12
C ASN A 717 48.74 -18.77 4.08
N LYS A 718 49.10 -19.79 3.29
CA LYS A 718 48.28 -21.02 3.10
C LYS A 718 48.15 -21.89 4.35
N LYS A 719 48.95 -21.65 5.40
CA LYS A 719 49.02 -22.51 6.60
C LYS A 719 48.08 -22.10 7.73
N LEU A 720 47.52 -20.90 7.71
CA LEU A 720 46.74 -20.35 8.82
C LEU A 720 45.25 -20.32 8.49
N THR A 721 44.43 -20.79 9.43
CA THR A 721 42.96 -20.73 9.33
C THR A 721 42.52 -19.34 9.80
N ARG A 722 41.70 -18.66 9.00
CA ARG A 722 41.09 -17.39 9.43
C ARG A 722 39.96 -17.67 10.41
N VAL A 723 39.96 -16.96 11.53
CA VAL A 723 38.93 -17.09 12.58
C VAL A 723 38.39 -15.73 12.97
N GLU A 724 37.23 -15.70 13.60
CA GLU A 724 36.77 -14.53 14.32
C GLU A 724 37.67 -14.31 15.53
N ILE A 725 38.07 -13.05 15.80
CA ILE A 725 38.86 -12.67 16.98
C ILE A 725 37.94 -11.89 17.94
N PRO A 726 37.25 -12.54 18.90
CA PRO A 726 36.13 -11.93 19.62
C PRO A 726 36.52 -10.80 20.58
N ASN A 727 37.81 -10.67 20.91
CA ASN A 727 38.32 -9.68 21.86
C ASN A 727 39.00 -8.48 21.20
N ASP A 728 39.10 -8.43 19.87
CA ASP A 728 39.75 -7.33 19.15
C ASP A 728 38.78 -6.16 18.89
N ALA A 729 38.45 -5.46 19.97
CA ALA A 729 37.63 -4.26 19.91
C ALA A 729 38.30 -3.13 19.10
N GLU A 730 39.64 -3.12 19.04
CA GLU A 730 40.42 -2.09 18.36
C GLU A 730 40.24 -2.17 16.84
N PHE A 731 40.19 -3.38 16.28
CA PHE A 731 39.87 -3.55 14.86
C PHE A 731 38.48 -3.03 14.50
N PHE A 732 37.48 -3.29 15.34
CA PHE A 732 36.13 -2.74 15.17
C PHE A 732 36.14 -1.21 15.24
N LYS A 733 36.81 -0.63 16.25
CA LYS A 733 36.96 0.84 16.39
C LYS A 733 37.61 1.45 15.15
N ARG A 734 38.68 0.84 14.63
CA ARG A 734 39.35 1.31 13.41
C ARG A 734 38.49 1.15 12.16
N ALA A 735 37.68 0.11 12.06
CA ALA A 735 36.74 -0.06 10.95
C ALA A 735 35.68 1.06 10.96
N MET A 736 35.09 1.33 12.13
CA MET A 736 34.13 2.41 12.31
C MET A 736 34.76 3.78 12.05
N GLY A 737 35.95 4.04 12.58
CA GLY A 737 36.69 5.29 12.35
C GLY A 737 37.02 5.51 10.87
N LEU A 738 37.49 4.47 10.19
CA LEU A 738 37.83 4.55 8.76
C LEU A 738 36.62 4.92 7.90
N VAL A 739 35.44 4.36 8.21
CA VAL A 739 34.22 4.55 7.40
C VAL A 739 33.43 5.80 7.80
N TYR A 740 33.40 6.13 9.10
CA TYR A 740 32.48 7.13 9.64
C TYR A 740 33.14 8.35 10.29
N GLU A 741 34.44 8.35 10.59
CA GLU A 741 35.14 9.54 11.16
C GLU A 741 36.23 10.15 10.28
N CYS A 742 36.99 9.34 9.51
CA CYS A 742 38.01 9.89 8.61
C CYS A 742 37.43 10.91 7.62
N PRO A 743 38.07 12.07 7.38
CA PRO A 743 37.51 13.07 6.46
C PRO A 743 37.22 12.48 5.07
N TYR A 744 36.14 12.91 4.42
CA TYR A 744 35.86 12.54 3.03
C TYR A 744 37.01 12.96 2.10
N SER A 745 37.08 12.37 0.91
CA SER A 745 37.96 12.90 -0.14
C SER A 745 37.57 14.33 -0.53
N ASP A 746 38.55 15.14 -0.95
CA ASP A 746 38.33 16.53 -1.38
C ASP A 746 37.29 16.65 -2.51
N ASP A 747 37.24 15.66 -3.40
CA ASP A 747 36.28 15.62 -4.50
C ASP A 747 34.86 15.39 -4.00
N THR A 748 34.68 14.46 -3.07
CA THR A 748 33.40 14.22 -2.40
C THR A 748 32.91 15.48 -1.71
N ARG A 749 33.78 16.14 -0.92
CA ARG A 749 33.45 17.37 -0.19
C ARG A 749 32.93 18.46 -1.13
N LYS A 750 33.70 18.78 -2.18
CA LYS A 750 33.32 19.81 -3.16
C LYS A 750 31.97 19.53 -3.85
N ILE A 751 31.71 18.27 -4.20
CA ILE A 751 30.44 17.89 -4.85
C ILE A 751 29.27 17.98 -3.86
N LEU A 752 29.46 17.58 -2.60
CA LEU A 752 28.41 17.68 -1.58
C LEU A 752 28.10 19.11 -1.20
N GLU A 753 29.11 19.97 -1.07
CA GLU A 753 28.96 21.41 -0.81
C GLU A 753 28.16 22.08 -1.94
N SER A 754 28.55 21.85 -3.20
CA SER A 754 27.85 22.40 -4.37
C SER A 754 26.43 21.83 -4.54
N SER A 755 26.18 20.61 -4.09
CA SER A 755 24.85 19.98 -4.14
C SER A 755 23.97 20.31 -2.93
N GLY A 756 24.51 20.94 -1.88
CA GLY A 756 23.79 21.22 -0.63
C GLY A 756 23.53 19.99 0.26
N LEU A 757 24.25 18.88 0.03
CA LEU A 757 24.00 17.58 0.68
C LEU A 757 25.00 17.22 1.78
N ILE A 758 25.96 18.10 2.09
CA ILE A 758 27.00 17.82 3.09
C ILE A 758 26.41 17.47 4.46
N LYS A 759 25.41 18.24 4.92
CA LYS A 759 24.72 18.02 6.19
C LYS A 759 24.06 16.64 6.26
N MET A 760 23.44 16.18 5.17
CA MET A 760 22.80 14.86 5.13
C MET A 760 23.82 13.74 5.37
N LEU A 761 25.02 13.84 4.76
CA LEU A 761 26.05 12.83 4.91
C LEU A 761 26.73 12.91 6.29
N ASP A 762 26.99 14.13 6.79
CA ASP A 762 27.52 14.35 8.15
C ASP A 762 26.59 13.72 9.20
N GLU A 763 25.28 14.00 9.11
CA GLU A 763 24.26 13.43 10.01
C GLU A 763 24.19 11.91 9.88
N HIS A 764 24.25 11.35 8.67
CA HIS A 764 24.28 9.91 8.46
C HIS A 764 25.49 9.27 9.16
N ARG A 765 26.69 9.79 8.91
CA ARG A 765 27.93 9.26 9.49
C ARG A 765 27.93 9.36 11.01
N HIS A 766 27.53 10.52 11.54
CA HIS A 766 27.41 10.74 12.98
C HIS A 766 26.42 9.75 13.61
N ASN A 767 25.19 9.68 13.09
CA ASN A 767 24.16 8.82 13.66
C ASN A 767 24.55 7.34 13.58
N VAL A 768 25.21 6.87 12.51
CA VAL A 768 25.67 5.48 12.44
C VAL A 768 26.80 5.22 13.44
N ALA A 769 27.77 6.14 13.57
CA ALA A 769 28.85 6.00 14.54
C ALA A 769 28.32 5.89 15.99
N TYR A 770 27.35 6.72 16.36
CA TYR A 770 26.81 6.79 17.73
C TYR A 770 25.63 5.83 18.01
N ASP A 771 24.66 5.69 17.13
CA ASP A 771 23.49 4.84 17.43
C ASP A 771 23.75 3.35 17.12
N ILE A 772 24.68 3.07 16.21
CA ILE A 772 25.01 1.71 15.78
C ILE A 772 26.38 1.28 16.32
N GLY A 773 27.42 2.09 16.08
CA GLY A 773 28.79 1.78 16.52
C GLY A 773 28.91 1.54 18.02
N ASP A 774 28.18 2.34 18.79
CA ASP A 774 28.20 2.33 20.25
C ASP A 774 27.11 1.45 20.90
N SER A 775 26.33 0.72 20.09
CA SER A 775 25.29 -0.14 20.62
C SER A 775 25.86 -1.36 21.34
N GLU A 776 25.28 -1.77 22.48
CA GLU A 776 25.79 -2.94 23.20
C GLU A 776 25.47 -4.25 22.47
N TYR A 777 26.47 -5.13 22.35
CA TYR A 777 26.29 -6.51 21.90
C TYR A 777 26.82 -7.46 22.98
N PHE A 778 25.94 -8.33 23.50
CA PHE A 778 26.25 -9.13 24.69
C PHE A 778 27.47 -10.05 24.52
N ALA A 779 27.71 -10.59 23.32
CA ALA A 779 28.85 -11.46 23.06
C ALA A 779 30.19 -10.69 22.86
N LYS A 780 30.13 -9.38 22.60
CA LYS A 780 31.31 -8.51 22.38
C LYS A 780 31.15 -7.17 23.11
N LYS A 781 31.00 -7.22 24.44
CA LYS A 781 30.63 -6.07 25.27
C LYS A 781 31.52 -4.83 25.13
N TYR A 782 32.80 -5.00 24.82
CA TYR A 782 33.77 -3.91 24.67
C TYR A 782 33.91 -3.37 23.24
N HIS A 783 33.17 -3.91 22.26
CA HIS A 783 33.20 -3.45 20.87
C HIS A 783 32.25 -2.24 20.70
N VAL A 784 32.58 -1.18 21.42
CA VAL A 784 31.91 0.12 21.41
C VAL A 784 32.89 1.10 20.79
N PHE A 785 32.42 2.03 19.97
CA PHE A 785 33.31 2.88 19.18
C PHE A 785 33.91 4.02 20.03
N HIS A 786 33.07 4.81 20.70
CA HIS A 786 33.46 5.95 21.55
C HIS A 786 33.45 5.64 23.05
N ASP A 787 33.48 4.36 23.42
CA ASP A 787 33.44 3.91 24.83
C ASP A 787 32.20 4.40 25.62
N LYS A 788 31.11 4.73 24.92
CA LYS A 788 29.80 5.08 25.49
C LYS A 788 28.76 4.11 24.98
N ILE A 789 27.97 3.49 25.86
CA ILE A 789 26.92 2.57 25.43
C ILE A 789 25.67 3.36 25.02
N THR A 790 25.13 3.07 23.84
CA THR A 790 23.84 3.60 23.37
C THR A 790 22.76 2.54 23.27
N HIS A 791 21.50 2.96 23.44
CA HIS A 791 20.31 2.10 23.42
C HIS A 791 19.36 2.48 22.28
N ALA A 792 19.88 2.64 21.06
CA ALA A 792 19.02 2.86 19.89
C ALA A 792 18.13 1.62 19.65
N SER A 793 16.85 1.84 19.34
CA SER A 793 15.93 0.75 19.01
C SER A 793 16.33 0.04 17.71
N SER A 794 15.98 -1.24 17.56
CA SER A 794 16.24 -2.01 16.34
C SER A 794 15.66 -1.34 15.09
N GLU A 795 14.48 -0.71 15.21
CA GLU A 795 13.90 0.07 14.12
C GLU A 795 14.78 1.27 13.74
N ARG A 796 15.26 2.04 14.71
CA ARG A 796 16.15 3.18 14.44
C ARG A 796 17.43 2.73 13.77
N LYS A 797 18.06 1.66 14.26
CA LYS A 797 19.26 1.07 13.63
C LYS A 797 18.97 0.61 12.19
N PHE A 798 17.82 0.00 11.93
CA PHE A 798 17.38 -0.36 10.57
C PHE A 798 17.26 0.88 9.65
N TRP A 799 16.62 1.95 10.13
CA TRP A 799 16.49 3.20 9.36
C TRP A 799 17.82 3.91 9.11
N LEU A 800 18.78 3.80 10.04
CA LEU A 800 20.13 4.37 9.89
C LEU A 800 20.99 3.57 8.93
N THR A 801 20.85 2.24 8.93
CA THR A 801 21.60 1.34 8.04
C THR A 801 21.18 1.53 6.58
N GLY A 802 19.90 1.79 6.33
CA GLY A 802 19.34 1.89 4.98
C GLY A 802 19.47 0.57 4.18
N ILE A 803 19.14 0.61 2.89
CA ILE A 803 19.38 -0.54 2.01
C ILE A 803 20.88 -0.69 1.73
N ALA A 804 21.36 -1.93 1.64
CA ALA A 804 22.71 -2.19 1.15
C ALA A 804 22.83 -1.83 -0.34
N PRO A 805 23.92 -1.16 -0.77
CA PRO A 805 24.14 -0.80 -2.17
C PRO A 805 24.04 -1.97 -3.16
N ASP A 806 24.52 -3.16 -2.81
CA ASP A 806 24.42 -4.35 -3.66
C ASP A 806 22.97 -4.84 -3.83
N GLU A 807 22.18 -4.80 -2.76
CA GLU A 807 20.76 -5.15 -2.76
C GLU A 807 19.92 -4.15 -3.56
N LEU A 808 20.21 -2.85 -3.41
CA LEU A 808 19.64 -1.79 -4.23
C LEU A 808 19.88 -2.08 -5.72
N MET A 809 21.13 -2.34 -6.09
CA MET A 809 21.49 -2.65 -7.48
C MET A 809 20.86 -3.96 -7.97
N SER A 810 20.75 -4.99 -7.12
CA SER A 810 20.10 -6.26 -7.45
C SER A 810 18.62 -6.08 -7.76
N ASN A 811 17.89 -5.37 -6.89
CA ASN A 811 16.46 -5.09 -7.04
C ASN A 811 16.18 -4.30 -8.34
N VAL A 812 16.95 -3.24 -8.58
CA VAL A 812 16.81 -2.42 -9.80
C VAL A 812 17.23 -3.20 -11.05
N GLY A 813 18.33 -3.95 -10.98
CA GLY A 813 18.84 -4.74 -12.09
C GLY A 813 17.82 -5.77 -12.56
N ARG A 814 17.15 -6.46 -11.62
CA ARG A 814 16.06 -7.39 -11.90
C ARG A 814 14.88 -6.72 -12.60
N SER A 815 14.43 -5.56 -12.11
CA SER A 815 13.34 -4.79 -12.72
C SER A 815 13.68 -4.37 -14.16
N THR A 816 14.85 -3.76 -14.34
CA THR A 816 15.33 -3.26 -15.64
C THR A 816 15.47 -4.38 -16.68
N PHE A 817 16.01 -5.52 -16.27
CA PHE A 817 16.14 -6.69 -17.15
C PHE A 817 14.78 -7.25 -17.57
N ASN A 818 13.85 -7.40 -16.63
CA ASN A 818 12.52 -7.95 -16.91
C ASN A 818 11.76 -7.09 -17.92
N THR A 819 11.77 -5.77 -17.76
CA THR A 819 11.14 -4.83 -18.70
C THR A 819 11.72 -4.96 -20.10
N LYS A 820 13.06 -4.98 -20.23
CA LYS A 820 13.73 -5.16 -21.53
C LYS A 820 13.46 -6.52 -22.17
N LYS A 821 13.43 -7.60 -21.38
CA LYS A 821 13.14 -8.96 -21.87
C LYS A 821 11.72 -9.06 -22.40
N TRP A 822 10.74 -8.52 -21.67
CA TRP A 822 9.35 -8.48 -22.12
C TRP A 822 9.18 -7.69 -23.42
N LEU A 823 9.80 -6.51 -23.52
CA LEU A 823 9.80 -5.71 -24.76
C LEU A 823 10.44 -6.48 -25.93
N LYS A 824 11.55 -7.19 -25.69
CA LYS A 824 12.19 -8.01 -26.73
C LYS A 824 11.30 -9.17 -27.16
N ILE A 825 10.67 -9.89 -26.24
CA ILE A 825 9.79 -11.04 -26.57
C ILE A 825 8.60 -10.56 -27.39
N PHE A 826 7.86 -9.58 -26.89
CA PHE A 826 6.68 -9.08 -27.59
C PHE A 826 7.03 -8.37 -28.89
N GLY A 827 8.14 -7.61 -28.93
CA GLY A 827 8.65 -7.01 -30.16
C GLY A 827 9.07 -8.06 -31.20
N THR A 828 9.70 -9.17 -30.78
CA THR A 828 10.09 -10.26 -31.68
C THR A 828 8.87 -11.00 -32.22
N VAL A 829 7.94 -11.39 -31.35
CA VAL A 829 6.70 -12.06 -31.76
C VAL A 829 5.90 -11.16 -32.70
N GLY A 830 5.76 -9.87 -32.37
CA GLY A 830 5.09 -8.89 -33.22
C GLY A 830 5.78 -8.73 -34.58
N GLY A 831 7.12 -8.65 -34.61
CA GLY A 831 7.90 -8.53 -35.84
C GLY A 831 7.81 -9.76 -36.74
N VAL A 832 7.93 -10.98 -36.19
CA VAL A 832 7.77 -12.24 -36.93
C VAL A 832 6.35 -12.36 -37.48
N LEU A 833 5.34 -12.08 -36.65
CA LEU A 833 3.95 -12.12 -37.07
C LEU A 833 3.69 -11.13 -38.21
N LEU A 834 4.20 -9.90 -38.10
CA LEU A 834 4.10 -8.89 -39.16
C LEU A 834 4.76 -9.38 -40.46
N GLY A 835 5.97 -9.95 -40.36
CA GLY A 835 6.70 -10.50 -41.50
C GLY A 835 5.93 -11.62 -42.22
N VAL A 836 5.41 -12.60 -41.47
CA VAL A 836 4.58 -13.70 -42.02
C VAL A 836 3.29 -13.16 -42.63
N THR A 837 2.67 -12.15 -42.00
CA THR A 837 1.45 -11.51 -42.49
C THR A 837 1.70 -10.80 -43.82
N ILE A 838 2.79 -10.06 -43.94
CA ILE A 838 3.15 -9.38 -45.21
C ILE A 838 3.52 -10.40 -46.28
N LEU A 839 4.34 -11.41 -45.94
CA LEU A 839 4.77 -12.44 -46.89
C LEU A 839 3.59 -13.22 -47.47
N SER A 840 2.60 -13.56 -46.64
CA SER A 840 1.39 -14.28 -47.07
C SER A 840 0.63 -13.54 -48.17
N GLN A 841 0.67 -12.21 -48.16
CA GLN A 841 -0.06 -11.38 -49.13
C GLN A 841 0.53 -11.47 -50.54
N PHE A 842 1.80 -11.82 -50.72
CA PHE A 842 2.39 -12.03 -52.05
C PHE A 842 1.78 -13.25 -52.78
N PHE A 843 1.11 -14.15 -52.05
CA PHE A 843 0.46 -15.33 -52.63
C PHE A 843 -1.04 -15.13 -52.91
N PHE A 844 -1.59 -13.96 -52.60
CA PHE A 844 -3.02 -13.66 -52.77
C PHE A 844 -3.38 -13.19 -54.18
N GLY A 845 -4.67 -13.32 -54.55
CA GLY A 845 -5.23 -12.79 -55.79
C GLY A 845 -5.01 -13.64 -57.05
N ARG A 846 -4.53 -14.88 -56.94
CA ARG A 846 -4.40 -15.79 -58.11
C ARG A 846 -5.77 -16.24 -58.62
N LEU A 847 -6.08 -15.94 -59.88
CA LEU A 847 -7.28 -16.40 -60.61
C LEU A 847 -6.84 -16.93 -61.98
N LYS A 848 -7.51 -17.97 -62.49
CA LYS A 848 -7.28 -18.47 -63.86
C LYS A 848 -7.79 -17.41 -64.84
N THR A 849 -6.90 -16.85 -65.65
CA THR A 849 -7.30 -15.88 -66.68
C THR A 849 -8.12 -16.57 -67.76
N PRO A 850 -9.29 -16.02 -68.16
CA PRO A 850 -10.06 -16.54 -69.28
C PRO A 850 -9.25 -16.45 -70.58
N GLU A 851 -9.58 -17.31 -71.54
CA GLU A 851 -8.94 -17.30 -72.86
C GLU A 851 -9.11 -15.94 -73.52
N ARG A 852 -8.01 -15.40 -74.05
CA ARG A 852 -8.00 -14.11 -74.74
C ARG A 852 -8.92 -14.20 -75.94
N THR A 853 -9.72 -13.17 -76.18
CA THR A 853 -10.47 -13.08 -77.43
C THR A 853 -9.44 -13.01 -78.57
N GLN A 854 -9.32 -14.07 -79.37
CA GLN A 854 -8.58 -14.00 -80.62
C GLN A 854 -9.17 -12.85 -81.43
N LYS A 855 -8.34 -11.85 -81.75
CA LYS A 855 -8.71 -10.86 -82.76
C LYS A 855 -9.03 -11.65 -84.03
N LYS A 856 -10.31 -11.72 -84.41
CA LYS A 856 -10.64 -11.92 -85.82
C LYS A 856 -10.03 -10.71 -86.54
N GLY A 857 -9.11 -11.00 -87.46
CA GLY A 857 -8.33 -10.02 -88.21
C GLY A 857 -9.18 -9.01 -88.95
#